data_AF-A0A0E0H918-F1
#
_entry.id   AF-A0A0E0H918-F1
#
_cell.length_a   1.000
_cell.length_b   1.000
_cell.length_c   1.000
_cell.angle_alpha   90.00
_cell.angle_beta   90.00
_cell.angle_gamma   90.00
#
_symmetry.space_group_name_H-M   'P 1'
#
loop_
_entity.id
_entity.type
_entity.pdbx_description
1 polymer ?
#
loop_
_entity_poly.entity_id
_entity_poly.type
_entity_poly.pdbx_seq_one_letter_code
_entity_poly.pdbx_strand_id
1 'polypeptide(L)'
;MTMRLAAAVVVMVVVAAAAMSVEAELSVDYYKKTCPGVENVVRYHVAKALKANRKEGAALVRLIFHDCFVRGCDASVLLDPTPENPHTEKTAPINIGLAAFELIDEIKAAVEERCPGVVSCADIVIYAARDASILLSNGHVHFDVLAGRLDGRVSRAADAQRDLPDSTFTISELIRNFRRKNFTIEELVILSGAHAVGVGHCSSLRARLTAPPEQILPGYRSLLAGKCAAGEDPIVPNNVRDEDPAAVAATIPSFLPKLRKFEFLDNSYYHNNLARIVTFNSDWQLLTEKKARGHVHEYADNGTLWDEDFSDALVKLSKLPLPPKAKGEIRRHCRRLRIWIEEMAMVKLNAAAAVVLSLLVVVSVHPAAADAGGDWYGKKSIEETVRKEVEKAIKHNPGVGAALVRLVFHDCWVNGCDGSVLLDKTPYSSSTEKAAANNIGLDGFDVIDAIKSKLGAAVSCADIVVLAGRDASAILSGGRITYDVGTGRKDGVVSSAAAADAVLPESTFDFAQLKDNFASKGLTQGELVILSGAHSIGVAHLSSFHDRLAAATATPIDNTYASALAADVERQKGVQHTDNPAEKNNIRDMGAAFQSAAGYDAAGVDTAAVGALDNSYYHNNLQNRVLFKSDWVLRTDGDAAADLAEYRDNATKWDVDFAAAMAKLSKLPAEGTHFEIRKTCRCTNQNYYYYNMSHTQYCNRHKKLSNWMVKLVCFVVVVFMAAAAAMAGADRELKVGYYEKTCKDVEKIVNSIVVNSIKANRGKGAGLVRLLFHDCFVRGCDASVLLEKSEMNMHPEKESQANIGIRGMDVIDAIKAALEARCPNTVSCADIIAYAARDASRYLSRGGVDFPVPGGRLDGVVSRSRDADAFLPDSAANLTGLVRNFRRKNFTVEELVILSGAHSIGVTHCTSFAGRLTAPDAQINPGYRNLLVSKCGGVSPTATNNHVVVNNVRDEDGAAVARAMPGFAARVRKARDYLDNSYYHNNLAMAVTFHADWALLTGKEARGHVVEYAKNATLWNVDFGDALVKLSKLAMPAGSKGEIRAKCSAVNSYHH
;
A
#
# COMPACT_ATOMS: atom_id res chain seq x y z
N MET A 1 6.61 26.19 63.44
CA MET A 1 5.44 26.16 62.54
C MET A 1 5.74 25.57 61.16
N THR A 2 6.99 25.62 60.70
CA THR A 2 7.45 25.16 59.37
C THR A 2 7.56 23.64 59.21
N MET A 3 7.92 22.88 60.26
CA MET A 3 8.00 21.40 60.18
C MET A 3 6.63 20.69 60.12
N ARG A 4 5.56 21.32 60.63
CA ARG A 4 4.20 20.76 60.59
C ARG A 4 3.53 20.94 59.23
N LEU A 5 3.89 21.99 58.47
CA LEU A 5 3.43 22.18 57.09
C LEU A 5 4.10 21.20 56.11
N ALA A 6 5.39 20.92 56.28
CA ALA A 6 6.11 19.97 55.43
C ALA A 6 5.58 18.54 55.58
N ALA A 7 5.27 18.11 56.81
CA ALA A 7 4.67 16.81 57.07
C ALA A 7 3.25 16.68 56.49
N ALA A 8 2.44 17.75 56.56
CA ALA A 8 1.09 17.76 55.99
C ALA A 8 1.09 17.71 54.45
N VAL A 9 2.05 18.38 53.80
CA VAL A 9 2.24 18.33 52.34
C VAL A 9 2.74 16.96 51.89
N VAL A 10 3.68 16.34 52.62
CA VAL A 10 4.15 14.98 52.31
C VAL A 10 3.05 13.94 52.50
N VAL A 11 2.22 14.07 53.55
CA VAL A 11 1.06 13.18 53.74
C VAL A 11 -0.01 13.42 52.68
N MET A 12 -0.27 14.66 52.24
CA MET A 12 -1.19 14.92 51.12
C MET A 12 -0.67 14.40 49.77
N VAL A 13 0.64 14.43 49.53
CA VAL A 13 1.25 13.85 48.33
C VAL A 13 1.23 12.32 48.37
N VAL A 14 1.43 11.71 49.55
CA VAL A 14 1.34 10.25 49.74
C VAL A 14 -0.11 9.74 49.69
N VAL A 15 -1.08 10.53 50.15
CA VAL A 15 -2.52 10.21 50.05
C VAL A 15 -3.06 10.46 48.64
N ALA A 16 -2.55 11.47 47.91
CA ALA A 16 -2.85 11.66 46.48
C ALA A 16 -2.23 10.57 45.60
N ALA A 17 -1.08 10.00 45.99
CA ALA A 17 -0.48 8.84 45.32
C ALA A 17 -1.20 7.51 45.64
N ALA A 18 -2.08 7.48 46.64
CA ALA A 18 -2.90 6.32 47.00
C ALA A 18 -4.32 6.37 46.41
N ALA A 19 -4.64 7.38 45.60
CA ALA A 19 -5.93 7.48 44.93
C ALA A 19 -5.95 6.66 43.63
N MET A 20 -6.51 5.45 43.76
CA MET A 20 -7.28 4.71 42.76
C MET A 20 -6.53 4.09 41.58
N SER A 21 -5.99 2.89 41.77
CA SER A 21 -5.96 1.89 40.69
C SER A 21 -7.38 1.34 40.50
N VAL A 22 -8.24 2.09 39.80
CA VAL A 22 -9.43 1.50 39.17
C VAL A 22 -8.90 0.77 37.94
N GLU A 23 -9.05 -0.56 37.88
CA GLU A 23 -8.98 -1.26 36.60
C GLU A 23 -10.05 -0.62 35.70
N ALA A 24 -9.63 0.17 34.71
CA ALA A 24 -10.55 0.78 33.78
C ALA A 24 -11.29 -0.33 33.03
N GLU A 25 -12.61 -0.36 33.18
CA GLU A 25 -13.46 -1.36 32.54
C GLU A 25 -13.38 -1.18 31.01
N LEU A 26 -13.22 -2.29 30.27
CA LEU A 26 -13.19 -2.25 28.82
C LEU A 26 -14.52 -1.71 28.28
N SER A 27 -14.47 -0.80 27.30
CA SER A 27 -15.68 -0.16 26.77
C SER A 27 -15.62 0.06 25.27
N VAL A 28 -16.81 0.07 24.64
CA VAL A 28 -16.97 0.50 23.24
C VAL A 28 -16.67 2.00 23.17
N ASP A 29 -16.16 2.48 22.05
CA ASP A 29 -15.82 3.89 21.85
C ASP A 29 -14.73 4.42 22.82
N TYR A 30 -13.93 3.55 23.46
CA TYR A 30 -12.93 3.92 24.49
C TYR A 30 -12.04 5.10 24.05
N TYR A 31 -11.55 5.08 22.80
CA TYR A 31 -10.68 6.11 22.24
C TYR A 31 -11.41 7.29 21.58
N LYS A 32 -12.74 7.35 21.60
CA LYS A 32 -13.53 8.38 20.88
C LYS A 32 -13.16 9.81 21.24
N LYS A 33 -12.73 10.05 22.48
CA LYS A 33 -12.28 11.36 22.96
C LYS A 33 -10.77 11.58 22.83
N THR A 34 -9.97 10.53 23.00
CA THR A 34 -8.50 10.61 23.13
C THR A 34 -7.76 10.33 21.82
N CYS A 35 -8.31 9.50 20.94
CA CYS A 35 -7.87 9.30 19.56
C CYS A 35 -9.07 9.13 18.61
N PRO A 36 -9.79 10.23 18.30
CA PRO A 36 -10.99 10.15 17.46
C PRO A 36 -10.65 9.59 16.07
N GLY A 37 -11.38 8.56 15.64
CA GLY A 37 -11.21 7.93 14.32
C GLY A 37 -10.13 6.84 14.24
N VAL A 38 -9.55 6.40 15.37
CA VAL A 38 -8.54 5.33 15.40
C VAL A 38 -9.02 4.04 14.72
N GLU A 39 -10.26 3.63 14.95
CA GLU A 39 -10.80 2.38 14.39
C GLU A 39 -10.85 2.41 12.86
N ASN A 40 -11.06 3.58 12.27
CA ASN A 40 -11.04 3.74 10.81
C ASN A 40 -9.62 3.62 10.27
N VAL A 41 -8.61 4.12 11.00
CA VAL A 41 -7.21 3.94 10.62
C VAL A 41 -6.88 2.45 10.60
N VAL A 42 -7.23 1.71 11.66
CA VAL A 42 -7.02 0.26 11.71
C VAL A 42 -7.74 -0.43 10.55
N ARG A 43 -9.05 -0.16 10.38
CA ARG A 43 -9.87 -0.75 9.30
C ARG A 43 -9.30 -0.51 7.91
N TYR A 44 -8.82 0.71 7.64
CA TYR A 44 -8.22 1.06 6.35
C TYR A 44 -7.00 0.19 6.04
N HIS A 45 -6.04 0.10 6.97
CA HIS A 45 -4.82 -0.69 6.75
C HIS A 45 -5.13 -2.19 6.64
N VAL A 46 -6.08 -2.70 7.41
CA VAL A 46 -6.54 -4.09 7.26
C VAL A 46 -7.17 -4.31 5.89
N ALA A 47 -8.11 -3.45 5.46
CA ALA A 47 -8.75 -3.58 4.15
C ALA A 47 -7.73 -3.53 3.00
N LYS A 48 -6.78 -2.58 3.07
CA LYS A 48 -5.65 -2.48 2.13
C LYS A 48 -4.84 -3.78 2.08
N ALA A 49 -4.48 -4.34 3.23
CA ALA A 49 -3.72 -5.58 3.30
C ALA A 49 -4.49 -6.78 2.73
N LEU A 50 -5.77 -6.92 3.06
CA LEU A 50 -6.61 -8.03 2.57
C LEU A 50 -6.90 -7.92 1.07
N LYS A 51 -6.92 -6.70 0.50
CA LYS A 51 -7.01 -6.49 -0.95
C LYS A 51 -5.77 -7.00 -1.67
N ALA A 52 -4.59 -6.76 -1.11
CA ALA A 52 -3.33 -7.27 -1.66
C ALA A 52 -3.18 -8.79 -1.44
N ASN A 53 -3.48 -9.28 -0.24
CA ASN A 53 -3.34 -10.68 0.15
C ASN A 53 -4.34 -11.06 1.25
N ARG A 54 -5.41 -11.80 0.90
CA ARG A 54 -6.44 -12.23 1.85
C ARG A 54 -5.92 -13.10 3.00
N LYS A 55 -4.76 -13.76 2.83
CA LYS A 55 -4.12 -14.56 3.89
C LYS A 55 -3.73 -13.72 5.10
N GLU A 56 -3.47 -12.43 4.93
CA GLU A 56 -3.23 -11.50 6.04
C GLU A 56 -4.44 -11.41 6.97
N GLY A 57 -5.65 -11.49 6.42
CA GLY A 57 -6.88 -11.52 7.22
C GLY A 57 -6.97 -12.77 8.09
N ALA A 58 -6.66 -13.94 7.52
CA ALA A 58 -6.65 -15.19 8.27
C ALA A 58 -5.55 -15.17 9.34
N ALA A 59 -4.39 -14.58 9.04
CA ALA A 59 -3.32 -14.37 10.00
C ALA A 59 -3.74 -13.46 11.17
N LEU A 60 -4.49 -12.38 10.93
CA LEU A 60 -5.03 -11.52 11.98
C LEU A 60 -6.06 -12.25 12.88
N VAL A 61 -6.95 -13.07 12.29
CA VAL A 61 -7.90 -13.90 13.05
C VAL A 61 -7.16 -14.95 13.90
N ARG A 62 -6.07 -15.52 13.39
CA ARG A 62 -5.20 -16.41 14.17
C ARG A 62 -4.47 -15.64 15.29
N LEU A 63 -3.97 -14.44 15.00
CA LEU A 63 -3.16 -13.65 15.92
C LEU A 63 -3.92 -13.27 17.19
N ILE A 64 -5.21 -12.87 17.09
CA ILE A 64 -6.03 -12.58 18.27
C ILE A 64 -6.16 -13.82 19.19
N PHE A 65 -6.36 -15.01 18.63
CA PHE A 65 -6.44 -16.24 19.43
C PHE A 65 -5.09 -16.54 20.10
N HIS A 66 -4.01 -16.46 19.33
CA HIS A 66 -2.67 -16.74 19.84
C HIS A 66 -2.17 -15.72 20.88
N ASP A 67 -2.66 -14.49 20.86
CA ASP A 67 -2.39 -13.49 21.91
C ASP A 67 -3.27 -13.75 23.15
N CYS A 68 -4.59 -13.74 22.96
CA CYS A 68 -5.55 -13.77 24.07
C CYS A 68 -5.53 -15.07 24.87
N PHE A 69 -5.31 -16.22 24.22
CA PHE A 69 -5.49 -17.52 24.84
C PHE A 69 -4.31 -17.95 25.74
N VAL A 70 -3.19 -17.23 25.69
CA VAL A 70 -2.00 -17.53 26.52
C VAL A 70 -2.11 -16.85 27.88
N ARG A 71 -1.81 -15.55 27.96
CA ARG A 71 -1.82 -14.78 29.22
C ARG A 71 -2.99 -13.80 29.34
N GLY A 72 -3.83 -13.71 28.32
CA GLY A 72 -4.85 -12.66 28.17
C GLY A 72 -4.52 -11.76 26.99
N CYS A 73 -5.46 -10.94 26.53
CA CYS A 73 -5.27 -10.10 25.35
C CYS A 73 -4.37 -8.90 25.67
N ASP A 74 -3.06 -9.04 25.47
CA ASP A 74 -2.09 -8.04 25.92
C ASP A 74 -1.00 -7.73 24.87
N ALA A 75 -1.12 -8.27 23.67
CA ALA A 75 -0.15 -8.13 22.58
C ALA A 75 1.29 -8.52 22.99
N SER A 76 1.46 -9.38 24.00
CA SER A 76 2.78 -9.88 24.41
C SER A 76 3.35 -10.86 23.38
N VAL A 77 2.49 -11.48 22.55
CA VAL A 77 2.91 -12.29 21.40
C VAL A 77 3.72 -11.48 20.37
N LEU A 78 3.53 -10.15 20.34
CA LEU A 78 4.21 -9.25 19.40
C LEU A 78 5.68 -8.98 19.79
N LEU A 79 6.10 -9.29 21.03
CA LEU A 79 7.45 -8.99 21.52
C LEU A 79 8.52 -9.85 20.82
N ASP A 80 9.54 -9.17 20.31
CA ASP A 80 10.71 -9.83 19.71
C ASP A 80 11.65 -10.39 20.80
N PRO A 81 12.36 -11.49 20.50
CA PRO A 81 13.38 -12.00 21.40
C PRO A 81 14.51 -10.99 21.59
N THR A 82 14.95 -10.83 22.83
CA THR A 82 16.12 -10.00 23.19
C THR A 82 17.19 -10.88 23.85
N PRO A 83 18.44 -10.41 24.00
CA PRO A 83 19.45 -11.15 24.77
C PRO A 83 18.99 -11.50 26.19
N GLU A 84 18.20 -10.62 26.82
CA GLU A 84 17.65 -10.81 28.17
C GLU A 84 16.44 -11.75 28.19
N ASN A 85 15.71 -11.87 27.07
CA ASN A 85 14.59 -12.78 26.91
C ASN A 85 14.58 -13.42 25.50
N PRO A 86 15.41 -14.44 25.25
CA PRO A 86 15.54 -15.06 23.93
C PRO A 86 14.39 -16.00 23.57
N HIS A 87 13.48 -16.29 24.51
CA HIS A 87 12.41 -17.28 24.36
C HIS A 87 11.03 -16.64 24.56
N THR A 88 10.65 -15.76 23.64
CA THR A 88 9.33 -15.10 23.65
C THR A 88 8.23 -16.02 23.10
N GLU A 89 6.96 -15.65 23.27
CA GLU A 89 5.83 -16.40 22.67
C GLU A 89 6.00 -16.53 21.16
N LYS A 90 6.51 -15.51 20.49
CA LYS A 90 6.79 -15.52 19.04
C LYS A 90 7.75 -16.65 18.61
N THR A 91 8.66 -17.08 19.49
CA THR A 91 9.62 -18.16 19.20
C THR A 91 9.11 -19.54 19.62
N ALA A 92 7.87 -19.66 20.12
CA ALA A 92 7.31 -20.95 20.52
C ALA A 92 7.03 -21.83 19.29
N PRO A 93 7.32 -23.15 19.33
CA PRO A 93 7.00 -24.06 18.23
C PRO A 93 5.52 -24.02 17.82
N ILE A 94 4.60 -23.94 18.78
CA ILE A 94 3.16 -23.84 18.53
C ILE A 94 2.75 -22.55 17.76
N ASN A 95 3.60 -21.52 17.78
CA ASN A 95 3.41 -20.26 17.07
C ASN A 95 4.10 -20.23 15.70
N ILE A 96 4.59 -21.38 15.19
CA ILE A 96 5.17 -21.46 13.86
C ILE A 96 4.18 -20.94 12.79
N GLY A 97 4.70 -20.14 11.86
CA GLY A 97 3.91 -19.53 10.79
C GLY A 97 2.92 -18.45 11.23
N LEU A 98 2.99 -17.96 12.48
CA LEU A 98 2.21 -16.79 12.88
C LEU A 98 2.69 -15.58 12.06
N ALA A 99 1.77 -14.75 11.58
CA ALA A 99 2.03 -13.68 10.61
C ALA A 99 1.25 -12.40 10.96
N ALA A 100 1.19 -11.43 10.03
CA ALA A 100 0.57 -10.11 10.18
C ALA A 100 1.23 -9.19 11.22
N PHE A 101 2.41 -9.51 11.73
CA PHE A 101 3.13 -8.66 12.68
C PHE A 101 3.51 -7.30 12.05
N GLU A 102 3.88 -7.32 10.77
CA GLU A 102 4.26 -6.18 9.96
C GLU A 102 3.07 -5.25 9.73
N LEU A 103 1.89 -5.82 9.45
CA LEU A 103 0.64 -5.07 9.32
C LEU A 103 0.27 -4.39 10.64
N ILE A 104 0.42 -5.07 11.78
CA ILE A 104 0.19 -4.46 13.10
C ILE A 104 1.17 -3.31 13.35
N ASP A 105 2.43 -3.42 12.92
CA ASP A 105 3.41 -2.33 13.02
C ASP A 105 3.07 -1.15 12.08
N GLU A 106 2.60 -1.40 10.85
CA GLU A 106 2.11 -0.37 9.92
C GLU A 106 0.93 0.40 10.54
N ILE A 107 -0.06 -0.34 11.05
CA ILE A 107 -1.22 0.24 11.75
C ILE A 107 -0.74 1.05 12.95
N LYS A 108 0.16 0.49 13.76
CA LYS A 108 0.67 1.17 14.95
C LYS A 108 1.39 2.46 14.58
N ALA A 109 2.20 2.47 13.54
CA ALA A 109 2.89 3.67 13.08
C ALA A 109 1.90 4.77 12.67
N ALA A 110 0.86 4.42 11.89
CA ALA A 110 -0.18 5.35 11.49
C ALA A 110 -0.99 5.89 12.68
N VAL A 111 -1.28 5.03 13.66
CA VAL A 111 -1.97 5.41 14.89
C VAL A 111 -1.09 6.34 15.75
N GLU A 112 0.21 6.05 15.88
CA GLU A 112 1.15 6.88 16.62
C GLU A 112 1.42 8.25 15.97
N GLU A 113 1.33 8.35 14.64
CA GLU A 113 1.38 9.64 13.95
C GLU A 113 0.19 10.54 14.33
N ARG A 114 -0.99 9.93 14.50
CA ARG A 114 -2.23 10.65 14.82
C ARG A 114 -2.41 10.93 16.30
N CYS A 115 -2.12 9.96 17.16
CA CYS A 115 -2.33 10.05 18.61
C CYS A 115 -1.18 9.36 19.37
N PRO A 116 -0.02 10.05 19.48
CA PRO A 116 1.20 9.46 20.06
C PRO A 116 1.00 8.95 21.49
N GLY A 117 1.32 7.67 21.73
CA GLY A 117 1.30 7.03 23.04
C GLY A 117 -0.09 6.87 23.66
N VAL A 118 -1.16 6.92 22.86
CA VAL A 118 -2.55 6.85 23.36
C VAL A 118 -3.14 5.44 23.26
N VAL A 119 -2.90 4.73 22.16
CA VAL A 119 -3.60 3.48 21.82
C VAL A 119 -2.65 2.29 22.01
N SER A 120 -3.04 1.27 22.77
CA SER A 120 -2.20 0.09 22.97
C SER A 120 -2.10 -0.79 21.71
N CYS A 121 -1.03 -1.58 21.60
CA CYS A 121 -0.94 -2.60 20.56
C CYS A 121 -1.96 -3.72 20.79
N ALA A 122 -2.27 -4.04 22.05
CA ALA A 122 -3.32 -4.97 22.41
C ALA A 122 -4.66 -4.59 21.75
N ASP A 123 -5.11 -3.34 21.89
CA ASP A 123 -6.37 -2.92 21.26
C ASP A 123 -6.29 -2.87 19.73
N ILE A 124 -5.12 -2.55 19.16
CA ILE A 124 -4.92 -2.61 17.69
C ILE A 124 -5.09 -4.03 17.16
N VAL A 125 -4.56 -5.05 17.83
CA VAL A 125 -4.73 -6.46 17.43
C VAL A 125 -6.21 -6.84 17.43
N ILE A 126 -6.98 -6.41 18.44
CA ILE A 126 -8.42 -6.71 18.51
C ILE A 126 -9.21 -6.00 17.41
N TYR A 127 -8.95 -4.70 17.18
CA TYR A 127 -9.58 -3.97 16.07
C TYR A 127 -9.24 -4.61 14.72
N ALA A 128 -7.98 -4.99 14.52
CA ALA A 128 -7.53 -5.57 13.27
C ALA A 128 -8.17 -6.94 13.01
N ALA A 129 -8.27 -7.80 14.03
CA ALA A 129 -8.94 -9.08 13.93
C ALA A 129 -10.46 -8.94 13.69
N ARG A 130 -11.13 -7.96 14.32
CA ARG A 130 -12.54 -7.64 14.01
C ARG A 130 -12.69 -7.26 12.54
N ASP A 131 -11.90 -6.30 12.06
CA ASP A 131 -12.03 -5.80 10.69
C ASP A 131 -11.66 -6.88 9.66
N ALA A 132 -10.68 -7.73 9.97
CA ALA A 132 -10.38 -8.91 9.15
C ALA A 132 -11.56 -9.89 9.11
N SER A 133 -12.18 -10.19 10.25
CA SER A 133 -13.35 -11.08 10.33
C SER A 133 -14.53 -10.55 9.52
N ILE A 134 -14.81 -9.24 9.61
CA ILE A 134 -15.84 -8.55 8.80
C ILE A 134 -15.55 -8.71 7.31
N LEU A 135 -14.31 -8.44 6.88
CA LEU A 135 -13.95 -8.48 5.45
C LEU A 135 -13.88 -9.91 4.89
N LEU A 136 -13.46 -10.88 5.71
CA LEU A 136 -13.38 -12.28 5.32
C LEU A 136 -14.75 -12.97 5.25
N SER A 137 -15.70 -12.52 6.06
CA SER A 137 -17.07 -13.04 6.09
C SER A 137 -18.06 -12.23 5.27
N ASN A 138 -17.61 -11.29 4.42
CA ASN A 138 -18.49 -10.35 3.70
C ASN A 138 -19.48 -9.59 4.61
N GLY A 139 -19.07 -9.31 5.85
CA GLY A 139 -19.83 -8.56 6.84
C GLY A 139 -20.74 -9.41 7.73
N HIS A 140 -20.76 -10.74 7.56
CA HIS A 140 -21.58 -11.61 8.39
C HIS A 140 -21.05 -11.69 9.83
N VAL A 141 -19.75 -11.90 10.02
CA VAL A 141 -19.08 -11.86 11.33
C VAL A 141 -18.72 -10.41 11.67
N HIS A 142 -19.37 -9.85 12.69
CA HIS A 142 -19.19 -8.46 13.09
C HIS A 142 -19.48 -8.28 14.58
N PHE A 143 -18.69 -7.44 15.26
CA PHE A 143 -18.91 -7.12 16.67
C PHE A 143 -18.27 -5.78 17.05
N ASP A 144 -18.81 -5.15 18.10
CA ASP A 144 -18.21 -3.96 18.69
C ASP A 144 -17.02 -4.35 19.56
N VAL A 145 -15.90 -3.61 19.41
CA VAL A 145 -14.69 -3.88 20.18
C VAL A 145 -14.73 -3.09 21.49
N LEU A 146 -14.68 -3.82 22.60
CA LEU A 146 -14.41 -3.25 23.91
C LEU A 146 -12.91 -3.01 24.01
N ALA A 147 -12.47 -1.75 24.14
CA ALA A 147 -11.08 -1.36 24.20
C ALA A 147 -10.69 -0.77 25.57
N GLY A 148 -9.41 -0.49 25.76
CA GLY A 148 -8.82 -0.03 27.02
C GLY A 148 -7.76 -0.97 27.58
N ARG A 149 -7.29 -1.95 26.79
CA ARG A 149 -6.25 -2.90 27.22
C ARG A 149 -4.90 -2.21 27.30
N LEU A 150 -4.05 -2.68 28.20
CA LEU A 150 -2.63 -2.31 28.25
C LEU A 150 -1.78 -3.43 27.64
N ASP A 151 -0.65 -3.05 27.05
CA ASP A 151 0.33 -3.96 26.50
C ASP A 151 1.06 -4.73 27.62
N GLY A 152 1.10 -6.05 27.49
CA GLY A 152 1.79 -6.96 28.38
C GLY A 152 3.31 -6.81 28.33
N ARG A 153 3.95 -7.00 29.48
CA ARG A 153 5.42 -6.90 29.64
C ARG A 153 6.13 -8.24 29.73
N VAL A 154 5.40 -9.35 29.62
CA VAL A 154 5.92 -10.71 29.81
C VAL A 154 5.50 -11.54 28.62
N SER A 155 6.49 -12.07 27.89
CA SER A 155 6.28 -12.98 26.75
C SER A 155 7.21 -14.17 26.90
N ARG A 156 6.66 -15.39 26.93
CA ARG A 156 7.40 -16.63 27.17
C ARG A 156 6.94 -17.76 26.25
N ALA A 157 7.88 -18.36 25.52
CA ALA A 157 7.62 -19.50 24.65
C ALA A 157 6.92 -20.66 25.37
N ALA A 158 7.31 -20.91 26.62
CA ALA A 158 6.73 -21.97 27.46
C ALA A 158 5.28 -21.70 27.86
N ASP A 159 4.87 -20.43 27.98
CA ASP A 159 3.47 -20.10 28.26
C ASP A 159 2.61 -20.41 27.02
N ALA A 160 3.05 -19.98 25.83
CA ALA A 160 2.38 -20.30 24.57
C ALA A 160 2.24 -21.82 24.36
N GLN A 161 3.32 -22.59 24.53
CA GLN A 161 3.32 -24.04 24.35
C GLN A 161 2.39 -24.78 25.33
N ARG A 162 2.19 -24.25 26.54
CA ARG A 162 1.32 -24.85 27.57
C ARG A 162 -0.16 -24.55 27.35
N ASP A 163 -0.46 -23.34 26.90
CA ASP A 163 -1.82 -22.80 26.94
C ASP A 163 -2.53 -22.92 25.59
N LEU A 164 -1.82 -22.90 24.47
CA LEU A 164 -2.41 -23.07 23.14
C LEU A 164 -2.73 -24.56 22.86
N PRO A 165 -3.84 -24.85 22.15
CA PRO A 165 -4.19 -26.21 21.77
C PRO A 165 -3.27 -26.73 20.66
N ASP A 166 -2.71 -27.94 20.85
CA ASP A 166 -1.90 -28.61 19.84
C ASP A 166 -2.80 -29.29 18.79
N SER A 167 -2.35 -29.33 17.53
CA SER A 167 -3.08 -29.95 16.42
C SER A 167 -3.32 -31.45 16.60
N THR A 168 -2.59 -32.09 17.52
CA THR A 168 -2.69 -33.51 17.84
C THR A 168 -3.63 -33.83 19.01
N PHE A 169 -4.11 -32.82 19.76
CA PHE A 169 -4.94 -33.02 20.95
C PHE A 169 -6.18 -33.88 20.68
N THR A 170 -6.47 -34.78 21.63
CA THR A 170 -7.74 -35.51 21.72
C THR A 170 -8.88 -34.59 22.15
N ILE A 171 -10.13 -35.01 21.95
CA ILE A 171 -11.30 -34.22 22.36
C ILE A 171 -11.30 -33.92 23.87
N SER A 172 -10.82 -34.85 24.69
CA SER A 172 -10.74 -34.66 26.14
C SER A 172 -9.68 -33.60 26.52
N GLU A 173 -8.59 -33.50 25.76
CA GLU A 173 -7.56 -32.48 25.96
C GLU A 173 -8.04 -31.11 25.51
N LEU A 174 -8.72 -31.01 24.37
CA LEU A 174 -9.35 -29.77 23.88
C LEU A 174 -10.36 -29.23 24.89
N ILE A 175 -11.28 -30.07 25.37
CA ILE A 175 -12.28 -29.67 26.37
C ILE A 175 -11.60 -29.19 27.65
N ARG A 176 -10.58 -29.90 28.16
CA ARG A 176 -9.83 -29.45 29.34
C ARG A 176 -9.13 -28.12 29.09
N ASN A 177 -8.49 -27.95 27.93
CA ASN A 177 -7.76 -26.75 27.56
C ASN A 177 -8.67 -25.51 27.53
N PHE A 178 -9.81 -25.58 26.85
CA PHE A 178 -10.81 -24.50 26.77
C PHE A 178 -11.49 -24.22 28.10
N ARG A 179 -11.82 -25.27 28.87
CA ARG A 179 -12.43 -25.11 30.19
C ARG A 179 -11.54 -24.40 31.19
N ARG A 180 -10.20 -24.49 31.09
CA ARG A 180 -9.25 -23.69 31.91
C ARG A 180 -9.41 -22.18 31.70
N LYS A 181 -9.93 -21.77 30.55
CA LYS A 181 -10.20 -20.38 30.18
C LYS A 181 -11.70 -20.03 30.25
N ASN A 182 -12.49 -20.88 30.92
CA ASN A 182 -13.94 -20.75 31.08
C ASN A 182 -14.73 -20.74 29.76
N PHE A 183 -14.25 -21.48 28.76
CA PHE A 183 -14.99 -21.75 27.53
C PHE A 183 -15.74 -23.09 27.60
N THR A 184 -16.93 -23.12 27.01
CA THR A 184 -17.80 -24.29 26.92
C THR A 184 -17.37 -25.20 25.75
N ILE A 185 -17.97 -26.39 25.65
CA ILE A 185 -17.78 -27.30 24.51
C ILE A 185 -18.30 -26.66 23.21
N GLU A 186 -19.39 -25.91 23.30
CA GLU A 186 -19.98 -25.17 22.18
C GLU A 186 -19.01 -24.10 21.67
N GLU A 187 -18.44 -23.28 22.57
CA GLU A 187 -17.49 -22.24 22.19
C GLU A 187 -16.16 -22.78 21.67
N LEU A 188 -15.75 -23.97 22.12
CA LEU A 188 -14.66 -24.72 21.49
C LEU A 188 -15.01 -25.01 20.01
N VAL A 189 -16.19 -25.56 19.74
CA VAL A 189 -16.64 -25.87 18.38
C VAL A 189 -16.79 -24.60 17.53
N ILE A 190 -17.34 -23.52 18.09
CA ILE A 190 -17.48 -22.22 17.43
C ILE A 190 -16.11 -21.68 17.00
N LEU A 191 -15.16 -21.55 17.94
CA LEU A 191 -13.85 -20.95 17.66
C LEU A 191 -13.01 -21.81 16.71
N SER A 192 -13.18 -23.13 16.71
CA SER A 192 -12.57 -24.01 15.71
C SER A 192 -13.04 -23.73 14.29
N GLY A 193 -14.22 -23.12 14.10
CA GLY A 193 -14.71 -22.66 12.79
C GLY A 193 -13.80 -21.66 12.09
N ALA A 194 -12.92 -20.96 12.82
CA ALA A 194 -11.90 -20.09 12.24
C ALA A 194 -10.96 -20.82 11.25
N HIS A 195 -10.82 -22.14 11.37
CA HIS A 195 -10.06 -22.98 10.44
C HIS A 195 -10.70 -23.07 9.04
N ALA A 196 -11.84 -22.41 8.79
CA ALA A 196 -12.41 -22.22 7.46
C ALA A 196 -11.52 -21.38 6.52
N VAL A 197 -10.57 -20.60 7.06
CA VAL A 197 -9.65 -19.73 6.31
C VAL A 197 -8.19 -19.97 6.70
N GLY A 198 -7.29 -19.52 5.83
CA GLY A 198 -5.84 -19.53 6.07
C GLY A 198 -5.17 -20.85 5.70
N VAL A 199 -3.95 -21.01 6.21
CA VAL A 199 -3.08 -22.15 5.90
C VAL A 199 -2.51 -22.77 7.17
N GLY A 200 -2.21 -24.06 7.09
CA GLY A 200 -1.47 -24.83 8.07
C GLY A 200 -0.11 -25.25 7.52
N HIS A 201 0.76 -25.74 8.40
CA HIS A 201 2.07 -26.26 8.03
C HIS A 201 2.10 -27.78 8.16
N CYS A 202 2.83 -28.44 7.27
CA CYS A 202 2.99 -29.89 7.25
C CYS A 202 3.50 -30.48 8.57
N SER A 203 4.31 -29.74 9.32
CA SER A 203 4.78 -30.05 10.67
C SER A 203 3.62 -30.26 11.66
N SER A 204 2.52 -29.52 11.51
CA SER A 204 1.34 -29.60 12.37
C SER A 204 0.35 -30.70 11.97
N LEU A 205 0.54 -31.36 10.83
CA LEU A 205 -0.42 -32.33 10.28
C LEU A 205 0.19 -33.72 10.06
N ARG A 206 1.49 -33.93 10.35
CA ARG A 206 2.15 -35.25 10.23
C ARG A 206 1.40 -36.37 10.95
N ALA A 207 0.89 -36.11 12.15
CA ALA A 207 0.09 -37.08 12.92
C ALA A 207 -1.26 -37.41 12.25
N ARG A 208 -1.83 -36.46 11.49
CA ARG A 208 -3.09 -36.67 10.76
C ARG A 208 -2.91 -37.65 9.59
N LEU A 209 -1.74 -37.66 8.96
CA LEU A 209 -1.44 -38.51 7.80
C LEU A 209 -1.48 -40.00 8.12
N THR A 210 -1.35 -40.40 9.38
CA THR A 210 -1.40 -41.81 9.82
C THR A 210 -2.79 -42.25 10.32
N ALA A 211 -3.78 -41.35 10.33
CA ALA A 211 -5.13 -41.65 10.84
C ALA A 211 -5.85 -42.70 9.96
N PRO A 212 -6.68 -43.59 10.54
CA PRO A 212 -7.31 -44.67 9.81
C PRO A 212 -8.44 -44.18 8.87
N PRO A 213 -8.86 -44.97 7.85
CA PRO A 213 -9.86 -44.58 6.84
C PRO A 213 -11.22 -44.13 7.39
N GLU A 214 -11.56 -44.53 8.61
CA GLU A 214 -12.77 -44.14 9.33
C GLU A 214 -12.70 -42.69 9.80
N GLN A 215 -11.49 -42.16 10.03
CA GLN A 215 -11.23 -40.85 10.62
C GLN A 215 -10.80 -39.76 9.62
N ILE A 216 -10.24 -40.17 8.49
CA ILE A 216 -9.87 -39.28 7.38
C ILE A 216 -10.23 -39.95 6.06
N LEU A 217 -10.84 -39.20 5.15
CA LEU A 217 -11.15 -39.70 3.81
C LEU A 217 -9.83 -40.12 3.11
N PRO A 218 -9.70 -41.37 2.61
CA PRO A 218 -8.45 -41.84 2.02
C PRO A 218 -7.91 -40.94 0.89
N GLY A 219 -8.78 -40.44 0.02
CA GLY A 219 -8.39 -39.49 -1.03
C GLY A 219 -7.81 -38.18 -0.48
N TYR A 220 -8.40 -37.63 0.58
CA TYR A 220 -7.88 -36.42 1.22
C TYR A 220 -6.55 -36.66 1.94
N ARG A 221 -6.38 -37.82 2.57
CA ARG A 221 -5.09 -38.22 3.13
C ARG A 221 -4.01 -38.25 2.03
N SER A 222 -4.32 -38.79 0.86
CA SER A 222 -3.40 -38.81 -0.29
C SER A 222 -3.05 -37.40 -0.79
N LEU A 223 -4.04 -36.49 -0.83
CA LEU A 223 -3.81 -35.08 -1.16
C LEU A 223 -2.82 -34.42 -0.19
N LEU A 224 -3.08 -34.52 1.12
CA LEU A 224 -2.22 -33.94 2.15
C LEU A 224 -0.82 -34.56 2.14
N ALA A 225 -0.72 -35.88 1.98
CA ALA A 225 0.57 -36.59 1.91
C ALA A 225 1.41 -36.15 0.70
N GLY A 226 0.78 -35.98 -0.47
CA GLY A 226 1.45 -35.49 -1.67
C GLY A 226 2.02 -34.08 -1.48
N LYS A 227 1.26 -33.19 -0.84
CA LYS A 227 1.74 -31.83 -0.54
C LYS A 227 2.89 -31.82 0.46
N CYS A 228 2.80 -32.63 1.50
CA CYS A 228 3.83 -32.66 2.55
C CYS A 228 5.10 -33.39 2.15
N ALA A 229 5.15 -33.98 0.96
CA ALA A 229 6.38 -34.47 0.36
C ALA A 229 7.20 -33.35 -0.31
N ALA A 230 6.63 -32.16 -0.54
CA ALA A 230 7.23 -31.10 -1.34
C ALA A 230 8.11 -30.12 -0.51
N GLY A 231 9.22 -30.58 0.05
CA GLY A 231 10.14 -29.75 0.85
C GLY A 231 10.06 -30.01 2.36
N GLU A 232 10.76 -29.21 3.18
CA GLU A 232 10.93 -29.51 4.61
C GLU A 232 9.66 -29.29 5.46
N ASP A 233 8.95 -28.17 5.26
CA ASP A 233 7.68 -27.88 5.94
C ASP A 233 6.67 -27.07 5.09
N PRO A 234 6.06 -27.70 4.06
CA PRO A 234 5.18 -27.00 3.13
C PRO A 234 3.90 -26.46 3.79
N ILE A 235 3.34 -25.40 3.21
CA ILE A 235 2.03 -24.87 3.60
C ILE A 235 0.89 -25.61 2.90
N VAL A 236 -0.22 -25.79 3.61
CA VAL A 236 -1.44 -26.44 3.12
C VAL A 236 -2.64 -25.57 3.47
N PRO A 237 -3.53 -25.23 2.51
CA PRO A 237 -4.82 -24.61 2.81
C PRO A 237 -5.58 -25.35 3.93
N ASN A 238 -6.10 -24.61 4.91
CA ASN A 238 -6.87 -25.21 6.01
C ASN A 238 -8.21 -25.78 5.52
N ASN A 239 -8.72 -25.24 4.41
CA ASN A 239 -10.00 -25.61 3.83
C ASN A 239 -9.80 -26.17 2.42
N VAL A 240 -10.32 -27.37 2.17
CA VAL A 240 -10.25 -28.02 0.85
C VAL A 240 -10.92 -27.19 -0.25
N ARG A 241 -11.84 -26.29 0.08
CA ARG A 241 -12.45 -25.35 -0.88
C ARG A 241 -11.40 -24.47 -1.57
N ASP A 242 -10.36 -24.11 -0.84
CA ASP A 242 -9.31 -23.18 -1.26
C ASP A 242 -8.12 -23.92 -1.90
N GLU A 243 -8.29 -25.22 -2.17
CA GLU A 243 -7.27 -26.06 -2.79
C GLU A 243 -7.20 -25.92 -4.31
N ASP A 244 -6.05 -26.35 -4.86
CA ASP A 244 -5.86 -26.47 -6.31
C ASP A 244 -6.88 -27.46 -6.92
N PRO A 245 -7.72 -27.02 -7.86
CA PRO A 245 -8.73 -27.89 -8.47
C PRO A 245 -8.16 -29.14 -9.14
N ALA A 246 -6.94 -29.08 -9.70
CA ALA A 246 -6.33 -30.25 -10.32
C ALA A 246 -5.92 -31.29 -9.26
N ALA A 247 -5.30 -30.85 -8.15
CA ALA A 247 -4.99 -31.72 -7.01
C ALA A 247 -6.24 -32.38 -6.40
N VAL A 248 -7.33 -31.62 -6.24
CA VAL A 248 -8.62 -32.15 -5.74
C VAL A 248 -9.24 -33.12 -6.74
N ALA A 249 -9.24 -32.81 -8.04
CA ALA A 249 -9.78 -33.71 -9.07
C ALA A 249 -9.04 -35.06 -9.10
N ALA A 250 -7.72 -35.06 -8.88
CA ALA A 250 -6.91 -36.27 -8.88
C ALA A 250 -7.16 -37.19 -7.68
N THR A 251 -7.57 -36.64 -6.54
CA THR A 251 -7.60 -37.38 -5.25
C THR A 251 -9.00 -37.52 -4.65
N ILE A 252 -9.87 -36.53 -4.86
CA ILE A 252 -11.25 -36.48 -4.37
C ILE A 252 -12.18 -35.85 -5.44
N PRO A 253 -12.35 -36.49 -6.61
CA PRO A 253 -13.10 -35.91 -7.73
C PRO A 253 -14.55 -35.57 -7.39
N SER A 254 -15.16 -36.27 -6.43
CA SER A 254 -16.53 -35.98 -5.96
C SER A 254 -16.67 -34.63 -5.25
N PHE A 255 -15.55 -34.02 -4.80
CA PHE A 255 -15.55 -32.71 -4.16
C PHE A 255 -15.34 -31.56 -5.15
N LEU A 256 -14.90 -31.83 -6.37
CA LEU A 256 -14.61 -30.81 -7.39
C LEU A 256 -15.79 -29.82 -7.63
N PRO A 257 -17.07 -30.25 -7.71
CA PRO A 257 -18.19 -29.32 -7.88
C PRO A 257 -18.45 -28.40 -6.69
N LYS A 258 -17.86 -28.71 -5.53
CA LYS A 258 -17.98 -27.93 -4.29
C LYS A 258 -16.86 -26.90 -4.12
N LEU A 259 -15.84 -26.93 -4.98
CA LEU A 259 -14.80 -25.90 -4.97
C LEU A 259 -15.37 -24.54 -5.37
N ARG A 260 -15.15 -23.55 -4.51
CA ARG A 260 -15.47 -22.14 -4.78
C ARG A 260 -14.24 -21.34 -4.38
N LYS A 261 -13.45 -20.90 -5.37
CA LYS A 261 -12.15 -20.26 -5.13
C LYS A 261 -12.29 -18.86 -4.52
N PHE A 262 -12.43 -18.78 -3.19
CA PHE A 262 -12.40 -17.55 -2.40
C PHE A 262 -12.17 -17.90 -0.91
N GLU A 263 -11.15 -17.30 -0.29
CA GLU A 263 -10.91 -17.42 1.16
C GLU A 263 -12.01 -16.67 1.94
N PHE A 264 -13.12 -17.37 2.23
CA PHE A 264 -14.22 -16.88 3.05
C PHE A 264 -14.20 -17.51 4.42
N LEU A 265 -14.42 -16.66 5.43
CA LEU A 265 -14.74 -17.08 6.78
C LEU A 265 -16.23 -17.41 6.82
N ASP A 266 -16.54 -18.71 6.76
CA ASP A 266 -17.90 -19.25 6.66
C ASP A 266 -17.99 -20.64 7.35
N ASN A 267 -19.19 -21.22 7.35
CA ASN A 267 -19.47 -22.50 8.00
C ASN A 267 -18.99 -23.74 7.21
N SER A 268 -18.21 -23.58 6.12
CA SER A 268 -17.74 -24.72 5.32
C SER A 268 -16.81 -25.66 6.09
N TYR A 269 -16.16 -25.18 7.14
CA TYR A 269 -15.40 -25.98 8.10
C TYR A 269 -16.22 -27.16 8.66
N TYR A 270 -17.48 -26.92 9.06
CA TYR A 270 -18.32 -27.96 9.66
C TYR A 270 -18.77 -29.01 8.65
N HIS A 271 -19.04 -28.61 7.41
CA HIS A 271 -19.29 -29.54 6.31
C HIS A 271 -18.07 -30.43 6.03
N ASN A 272 -16.87 -29.86 6.11
CA ASN A 272 -15.63 -30.60 5.94
C ASN A 272 -15.39 -31.59 7.11
N ASN A 273 -15.71 -31.20 8.34
CA ASN A 273 -15.71 -32.10 9.49
C ASN A 273 -16.55 -33.34 9.23
N LEU A 274 -17.83 -33.14 8.90
CA LEU A 274 -18.78 -34.22 8.63
C LEU A 274 -18.34 -35.11 7.45
N ALA A 275 -17.61 -34.54 6.48
CA ALA A 275 -17.05 -35.26 5.34
C ALA A 275 -15.71 -35.97 5.64
N ARG A 276 -15.09 -35.74 6.81
CA ARG A 276 -13.75 -36.24 7.19
C ARG A 276 -12.62 -35.63 6.34
N ILE A 277 -12.80 -34.38 5.92
CA ILE A 277 -11.91 -33.60 5.05
C ILE A 277 -11.37 -32.38 5.82
N VAL A 278 -10.83 -32.62 7.02
CA VAL A 278 -10.22 -31.58 7.88
C VAL A 278 -8.75 -31.86 8.11
N THR A 279 -7.95 -30.79 8.11
CA THR A 279 -6.48 -30.83 8.08
C THR A 279 -5.86 -31.29 9.39
N PHE A 280 -6.38 -30.87 10.54
CA PHE A 280 -5.78 -31.20 11.83
C PHE A 280 -6.48 -32.38 12.52
N ASN A 281 -5.76 -33.09 13.41
CA ASN A 281 -6.38 -34.16 14.18
C ASN A 281 -7.38 -33.58 15.18
N SER A 282 -7.03 -32.48 15.85
CA SER A 282 -7.90 -31.75 16.77
C SER A 282 -9.27 -31.42 16.17
N ASP A 283 -9.34 -31.04 14.89
CA ASP A 283 -10.61 -30.78 14.20
C ASP A 283 -11.49 -32.03 14.13
N TRP A 284 -10.93 -33.16 13.72
CA TRP A 284 -11.66 -34.43 13.63
C TRP A 284 -12.15 -34.91 15.00
N GLN A 285 -11.38 -34.64 16.05
CA GLN A 285 -11.75 -35.03 17.41
C GLN A 285 -13.07 -34.42 17.87
N LEU A 286 -13.52 -33.30 17.29
CA LEU A 286 -14.84 -32.72 17.56
C LEU A 286 -16.01 -33.69 17.26
N LEU A 287 -15.82 -34.67 16.37
CA LEU A 287 -16.84 -35.66 16.03
C LEU A 287 -16.89 -36.87 16.98
N THR A 288 -15.91 -37.01 17.89
CA THR A 288 -15.81 -38.18 18.79
C THR A 288 -16.54 -37.99 20.12
N GLU A 289 -16.95 -36.76 20.45
CA GLU A 289 -17.75 -36.43 21.63
C GLU A 289 -19.18 -36.02 21.22
N LYS A 290 -20.19 -36.50 21.96
CA LYS A 290 -21.59 -36.40 21.56
C LYS A 290 -22.08 -34.95 21.47
N LYS A 291 -21.72 -34.09 22.43
CA LYS A 291 -22.16 -32.69 22.47
C LYS A 291 -21.44 -31.86 21.40
N ALA A 292 -20.12 -31.98 21.28
CA ALA A 292 -19.33 -31.32 20.24
C ALA A 292 -19.84 -31.68 18.83
N ARG A 293 -20.08 -32.97 18.56
CA ARG A 293 -20.67 -33.43 17.30
C ARG A 293 -22.05 -32.84 17.04
N GLY A 294 -22.87 -32.66 18.08
CA GLY A 294 -24.18 -32.00 17.98
C GLY A 294 -24.05 -30.57 17.44
N HIS A 295 -23.13 -29.77 18.01
CA HIS A 295 -22.87 -28.42 17.55
C HIS A 295 -22.23 -28.37 16.16
N VAL A 296 -21.39 -29.36 15.78
CA VAL A 296 -20.87 -29.46 14.40
C VAL A 296 -22.02 -29.64 13.39
N HIS A 297 -23.04 -30.43 13.72
CA HIS A 297 -24.24 -30.55 12.87
C HIS A 297 -25.03 -29.24 12.82
N GLU A 298 -25.25 -28.61 13.97
CA GLU A 298 -25.98 -27.35 14.09
C GLU A 298 -25.38 -26.24 13.22
N TYR A 299 -24.06 -26.02 13.29
CA TYR A 299 -23.38 -25.00 12.49
C TYR A 299 -23.20 -25.39 11.01
N ALA A 300 -23.15 -26.70 10.70
CA ALA A 300 -23.24 -27.14 9.30
C ALA A 300 -24.63 -26.83 8.71
N ASP A 301 -25.70 -27.01 9.47
CA ASP A 301 -27.07 -26.79 8.99
C ASP A 301 -27.46 -25.31 8.98
N ASN A 302 -26.85 -24.48 9.84
CA ASN A 302 -27.19 -23.07 9.99
C ASN A 302 -25.94 -22.16 10.06
N GLY A 303 -25.49 -21.69 8.89
CA GLY A 303 -24.34 -20.78 8.80
C GLY A 303 -24.57 -19.41 9.44
N THR A 304 -25.80 -18.89 9.41
CA THR A 304 -26.12 -17.59 10.03
C THR A 304 -26.02 -17.65 11.55
N LEU A 305 -26.47 -18.76 12.16
CA LEU A 305 -26.28 -18.98 13.59
C LEU A 305 -24.79 -19.04 13.94
N TRP A 306 -23.99 -19.72 13.12
CA TRP A 306 -22.55 -19.73 13.32
C TRP A 306 -21.93 -18.33 13.22
N ASP A 307 -22.32 -17.50 12.25
CA ASP A 307 -21.80 -16.13 12.09
C ASP A 307 -22.04 -15.27 13.34
N GLU A 308 -23.23 -15.38 13.93
CA GLU A 308 -23.64 -14.70 15.17
C GLU A 308 -22.85 -15.22 16.38
N ASP A 309 -22.84 -16.54 16.59
CA ASP A 309 -22.17 -17.18 17.72
C ASP A 309 -20.65 -17.01 17.67
N PHE A 310 -20.06 -17.02 16.47
CA PHE A 310 -18.64 -16.78 16.26
C PHE A 310 -18.26 -15.34 16.59
N SER A 311 -19.12 -14.37 16.27
CA SER A 311 -18.94 -12.97 16.68
C SER A 311 -18.92 -12.85 18.21
N ASP A 312 -19.87 -13.49 18.89
CA ASP A 312 -19.97 -13.50 20.36
C ASP A 312 -18.78 -14.22 21.03
N ALA A 313 -18.33 -15.33 20.45
CA ALA A 313 -17.15 -16.06 20.93
C ALA A 313 -15.86 -15.23 20.79
N LEU A 314 -15.69 -14.47 19.71
CA LEU A 314 -14.57 -13.54 19.55
C LEU A 314 -14.64 -12.38 20.55
N VAL A 315 -15.84 -11.86 20.84
CA VAL A 315 -16.04 -10.86 21.90
C VAL A 315 -15.62 -11.44 23.25
N LYS A 316 -16.03 -12.66 23.59
CA LYS A 316 -15.63 -13.33 24.83
C LYS A 316 -14.12 -13.57 24.91
N LEU A 317 -13.51 -14.05 23.83
CA LEU A 317 -12.07 -14.22 23.70
C LEU A 317 -11.32 -12.91 23.95
N SER A 318 -11.78 -11.81 23.34
CA SER A 318 -11.18 -10.49 23.49
C SER A 318 -11.22 -9.95 24.92
N LYS A 319 -12.11 -10.46 25.77
CA LYS A 319 -12.29 -10.05 27.17
C LYS A 319 -11.38 -10.81 28.14
N LEU A 320 -10.57 -11.77 27.68
CA LEU A 320 -9.68 -12.52 28.57
C LEU A 320 -8.71 -11.56 29.28
N PRO A 321 -8.80 -11.45 30.62
CA PRO A 321 -8.04 -10.45 31.35
C PRO A 321 -6.58 -10.87 31.47
N LEU A 322 -5.73 -9.87 31.67
CA LEU A 322 -4.36 -10.07 32.13
C LEU A 322 -4.32 -10.84 33.47
N PRO A 323 -3.23 -11.54 33.79
CA PRO A 323 -3.11 -12.23 35.06
C PRO A 323 -3.13 -11.22 36.22
N PRO A 324 -3.73 -11.56 37.38
CA PRO A 324 -3.80 -10.64 38.51
C PRO A 324 -2.44 -10.05 38.89
N LYS A 325 -2.38 -8.73 39.10
CA LYS A 325 -1.17 -7.94 39.41
C LYS A 325 -0.17 -7.79 38.24
N ALA A 326 -0.53 -8.20 37.02
CA ALA A 326 0.28 -7.88 35.85
C ALA A 326 0.35 -6.36 35.64
N LYS A 327 1.54 -5.87 35.29
CA LYS A 327 1.75 -4.46 34.92
C LYS A 327 1.75 -4.37 33.41
N GLY A 328 0.88 -3.53 32.86
CA GLY A 328 0.85 -3.20 31.43
C GLY A 328 1.49 -1.84 31.13
N GLU A 329 1.68 -1.54 29.85
CA GLU A 329 2.10 -0.22 29.35
C GLU A 329 1.39 0.13 28.03
N ILE A 330 1.62 1.33 27.50
CA ILE A 330 1.29 1.65 26.11
C ILE A 330 2.62 1.75 25.36
N ARG A 331 2.89 0.78 24.49
CA ARG A 331 4.10 0.77 23.67
C ARG A 331 3.89 1.69 22.47
N ARG A 332 4.94 2.40 22.05
CA ARG A 332 4.97 3.11 20.76
C ARG A 332 5.38 2.20 19.60
N HIS A 333 6.00 1.06 19.91
CA HIS A 333 6.39 0.03 18.96
C HIS A 333 5.97 -1.32 19.52
N CYS A 334 5.16 -2.05 18.78
CA CYS A 334 4.53 -3.26 19.30
C CYS A 334 5.52 -4.38 19.61
N ARG A 335 6.72 -4.36 19.03
CA ARG A 335 7.72 -5.41 19.22
C ARG A 335 8.64 -5.27 20.43
N ARG A 336 8.57 -4.17 21.18
CA ARG A 336 9.53 -3.90 22.27
C ARG A 336 8.91 -3.17 23.45
N LEU A 337 9.45 -3.45 24.64
CA LEU A 337 9.07 -2.77 25.88
C LEU A 337 9.58 -1.32 25.91
N ARG A 338 8.90 -0.45 26.64
CA ARG A 338 9.36 0.92 26.87
C ARG A 338 10.56 0.92 27.83
N ILE A 339 11.68 1.48 27.40
CA ILE A 339 12.87 1.65 28.24
C ILE A 339 12.73 2.96 29.03
N TRP A 340 12.73 2.89 30.35
CA TRP A 340 12.53 4.02 31.28
C TRP A 340 13.67 5.07 31.29
N ILE A 341 14.75 4.83 30.55
CA ILE A 341 15.96 5.67 30.59
C ILE A 341 15.77 6.99 29.82
N GLU A 342 14.88 7.06 28.82
CA GLU A 342 14.72 8.26 27.98
C GLU A 342 14.02 9.44 28.68
N GLU A 343 13.21 9.21 29.72
CA GLU A 343 12.53 10.32 30.42
C GLU A 343 13.40 11.02 31.47
N MET A 344 14.48 10.38 31.97
CA MET A 344 15.40 11.05 32.90
C MET A 344 16.35 12.03 32.20
N ALA A 345 16.53 11.91 30.87
CA ALA A 345 17.40 12.80 30.10
C ALA A 345 16.75 14.18 29.84
N MET A 346 15.42 14.28 29.82
CA MET A 346 14.72 15.57 29.60
C MET A 346 14.40 16.35 30.89
N VAL A 347 14.45 15.72 32.07
CA VAL A 347 14.16 16.41 33.34
C VAL A 347 15.38 17.16 33.91
N LYS A 348 16.60 16.90 33.43
CA LYS A 348 17.82 17.57 33.92
C LYS A 348 18.28 18.80 33.11
N LEU A 349 17.61 19.16 32.01
CA LEU A 349 17.97 20.34 31.19
C LEU A 349 17.04 21.55 31.33
N ASN A 350 15.98 21.48 32.15
CA ASN A 350 14.96 22.54 32.24
C ASN A 350 15.08 23.50 33.44
N ALA A 351 16.25 23.58 34.09
CA ALA A 351 16.49 24.59 35.13
C ALA A 351 17.25 25.84 34.62
N ALA A 352 17.85 25.81 33.43
CA ALA A 352 18.73 26.88 32.96
C ALA A 352 18.15 27.76 31.83
N ALA A 353 17.02 27.38 31.22
CA ALA A 353 16.49 28.05 30.02
C ALA A 353 15.35 29.07 30.28
N ALA A 354 15.01 29.36 31.54
CA ALA A 354 13.88 30.24 31.89
C ALA A 354 14.24 31.73 32.05
N VAL A 355 15.50 32.14 31.82
CA VAL A 355 15.95 33.52 32.11
C VAL A 355 16.19 34.37 30.85
N VAL A 356 16.23 33.79 29.64
CA VAL A 356 16.72 34.51 28.45
C VAL A 356 15.63 34.93 27.45
N LEU A 357 14.40 34.40 27.55
CA LEU A 357 13.35 34.70 26.57
C LEU A 357 12.39 35.80 27.05
N SER A 358 12.93 37.00 27.28
CA SER A 358 12.15 38.20 27.57
C SER A 358 12.89 39.41 27.04
N LEU A 359 13.07 39.51 25.72
CA LEU A 359 13.38 40.75 24.99
C LEU A 359 13.37 40.47 23.49
N LEU A 360 12.34 40.98 22.80
CA LEU A 360 12.32 41.57 21.44
C LEU A 360 11.07 41.16 20.64
N VAL A 361 10.24 42.18 20.39
CA VAL A 361 9.06 42.22 19.52
C VAL A 361 9.30 43.36 18.50
N VAL A 362 8.53 43.35 17.39
CA VAL A 362 8.30 44.37 16.32
C VAL A 362 9.35 44.34 15.17
N VAL A 363 9.08 44.21 13.84
CA VAL A 363 8.28 44.99 12.82
C VAL A 363 8.29 44.17 11.49
N SER A 364 7.17 43.71 10.89
CA SER A 364 6.34 44.25 9.75
C SER A 364 6.60 43.73 8.30
N VAL A 365 5.62 42.95 7.81
CA VAL A 365 4.88 42.86 6.51
C VAL A 365 5.38 43.40 5.13
N HIS A 366 5.07 42.60 4.07
CA HIS A 366 4.70 42.88 2.65
C HIS A 366 5.68 42.58 1.47
N PRO A 367 5.18 42.31 0.22
CA PRO A 367 5.54 41.11 -0.58
C PRO A 367 6.06 41.40 -2.02
N ALA A 368 6.46 40.34 -2.75
CA ALA A 368 6.61 40.14 -4.22
C ALA A 368 7.91 39.38 -4.51
N ALA A 369 8.09 38.51 -5.50
CA ALA A 369 7.28 37.84 -6.50
C ALA A 369 8.04 36.55 -6.87
N ALA A 370 7.33 35.49 -7.26
CA ALA A 370 7.93 34.20 -7.61
C ALA A 370 8.46 34.18 -9.05
N ASP A 371 9.70 33.72 -9.21
CA ASP A 371 10.19 33.13 -10.46
C ASP A 371 10.82 31.75 -10.17
N ALA A 372 10.67 30.84 -11.11
CA ALA A 372 10.75 29.39 -10.90
C ALA A 372 12.18 28.82 -10.98
N GLY A 373 12.52 27.91 -10.04
CA GLY A 373 13.56 26.89 -10.17
C GLY A 373 14.83 27.07 -9.32
N GLY A 374 15.14 26.07 -8.48
CA GLY A 374 16.54 25.75 -8.11
C GLY A 374 16.87 25.45 -6.63
N ASP A 375 17.44 24.26 -6.43
CA ASP A 375 18.63 23.97 -5.60
C ASP A 375 18.49 23.72 -4.08
N TRP A 376 18.27 22.45 -3.69
CA TRP A 376 18.15 22.01 -2.28
C TRP A 376 19.49 21.78 -1.54
N TYR A 377 20.61 21.70 -2.26
CA TYR A 377 21.97 21.68 -1.72
C TYR A 377 22.87 22.06 -2.88
N GLY A 378 23.75 23.06 -2.79
CA GLY A 378 24.54 23.54 -3.92
C GLY A 378 24.92 22.44 -4.92
N LYS A 379 24.10 22.28 -5.98
CA LYS A 379 23.96 21.03 -6.77
C LYS A 379 25.30 20.55 -7.32
N LYS A 380 26.15 21.52 -7.63
CA LYS A 380 27.49 21.33 -8.18
C LYS A 380 28.43 20.55 -7.26
N SER A 381 28.36 20.72 -5.93
CA SER A 381 29.29 20.04 -5.01
C SER A 381 28.94 18.58 -4.74
N ILE A 382 27.65 18.21 -4.78
CA ILE A 382 27.20 16.82 -4.60
C ILE A 382 27.56 15.99 -5.82
N GLU A 383 27.12 16.42 -7.00
CA GLU A 383 27.36 15.70 -8.25
C GLU A 383 28.85 15.56 -8.55
N GLU A 384 29.65 16.60 -8.29
CA GLU A 384 31.11 16.54 -8.46
C GLU A 384 31.76 15.52 -7.51
N THR A 385 31.27 15.42 -6.27
CA THR A 385 31.79 14.44 -5.30
C THR A 385 31.42 13.02 -5.68
N VAL A 386 30.16 12.79 -6.09
CA VAL A 386 29.70 11.47 -6.56
C VAL A 386 30.55 11.04 -7.75
N ARG A 387 30.64 11.89 -8.78
CA ARG A 387 31.40 11.59 -10.00
C ARG A 387 32.85 11.23 -9.71
N LYS A 388 33.54 12.03 -8.88
CA LYS A 388 34.94 11.78 -8.52
C LYS A 388 35.16 10.43 -7.83
N GLU A 389 34.27 10.03 -6.91
CA GLU A 389 34.43 8.74 -6.24
C GLU A 389 34.04 7.56 -7.13
N VAL A 390 33.05 7.72 -8.03
CA VAL A 390 32.71 6.70 -9.03
C VAL A 390 33.86 6.50 -10.02
N GLU A 391 34.43 7.58 -10.59
CA GLU A 391 35.59 7.53 -11.48
C GLU A 391 36.79 6.83 -10.80
N LYS A 392 37.05 7.19 -9.54
CA LYS A 392 38.10 6.56 -8.73
C LYS A 392 37.84 5.07 -8.52
N ALA A 393 36.60 4.68 -8.22
CA ALA A 393 36.24 3.28 -7.97
C ALA A 393 36.37 2.44 -9.24
N ILE A 394 35.87 2.94 -10.39
CA ILE A 394 35.98 2.25 -11.69
C ILE A 394 37.44 2.12 -12.12
N LYS A 395 38.27 3.16 -11.91
CA LYS A 395 39.71 3.09 -12.21
C LYS A 395 40.43 2.01 -11.40
N HIS A 396 39.99 1.76 -10.17
CA HIS A 396 40.58 0.73 -9.31
C HIS A 396 40.07 -0.67 -9.65
N ASN A 397 38.76 -0.81 -9.84
CA ASN A 397 38.10 -2.04 -10.24
C ASN A 397 37.05 -1.74 -11.32
N PRO A 398 37.35 -2.02 -12.61
CA PRO A 398 36.43 -1.74 -13.70
C PRO A 398 35.04 -2.39 -13.55
N GLY A 399 34.95 -3.53 -12.85
CA GLY A 399 33.67 -4.22 -12.62
C GLY A 399 32.66 -3.45 -11.77
N VAL A 400 33.13 -2.49 -10.96
CA VAL A 400 32.27 -1.68 -10.08
C VAL A 400 31.31 -0.80 -10.87
N GLY A 401 31.70 -0.33 -12.05
CA GLY A 401 30.81 0.47 -12.89
C GLY A 401 29.55 -0.31 -13.25
N ALA A 402 29.70 -1.56 -13.71
CA ALA A 402 28.58 -2.44 -14.02
C ALA A 402 27.73 -2.75 -12.79
N ALA A 403 28.36 -2.92 -11.62
CA ALA A 403 27.64 -3.11 -10.37
C ALA A 403 26.77 -1.88 -10.00
N LEU A 404 27.26 -0.66 -10.22
CA LEU A 404 26.49 0.57 -9.95
C LEU A 404 25.31 0.76 -10.92
N VAL A 405 25.48 0.41 -12.20
CA VAL A 405 24.37 0.41 -13.18
C VAL A 405 23.31 -0.62 -12.80
N ARG A 406 23.73 -1.82 -12.36
CA ARG A 406 22.81 -2.84 -11.82
C ARG A 406 22.13 -2.36 -10.54
N LEU A 407 22.87 -1.72 -9.63
CA LEU A 407 22.36 -1.27 -8.34
C LEU A 407 21.20 -0.27 -8.47
N VAL A 408 21.30 0.70 -9.39
CA VAL A 408 20.19 1.63 -9.63
C VAL A 408 18.96 0.93 -10.21
N PHE A 409 19.12 -0.05 -11.11
CA PHE A 409 17.99 -0.82 -11.61
C PHE A 409 17.29 -1.57 -10.48
N HIS A 410 18.05 -2.33 -9.70
CA HIS A 410 17.50 -3.16 -8.63
C HIS A 410 16.89 -2.34 -7.50
N ASP A 411 17.43 -1.17 -7.16
CA ASP A 411 16.82 -0.23 -6.20
C ASP A 411 15.51 0.37 -6.75
N CYS A 412 15.54 0.82 -8.01
CA CYS A 412 14.40 1.47 -8.64
C CYS A 412 13.22 0.54 -8.91
N TRP A 413 13.49 -0.74 -9.18
CA TRP A 413 12.46 -1.69 -9.59
C TRP A 413 11.60 -2.22 -8.43
N VAL A 414 12.15 -2.29 -7.21
CA VAL A 414 11.45 -2.88 -6.06
C VAL A 414 10.49 -1.85 -5.44
N ASN A 415 11.02 -0.88 -4.69
CA ASN A 415 10.24 0.13 -3.97
C ASN A 415 10.44 1.56 -4.52
N GLY A 416 10.89 1.72 -5.77
CA GLY A 416 10.94 3.04 -6.41
C GLY A 416 12.07 3.95 -5.94
N CYS A 417 13.31 3.58 -6.26
CA CYS A 417 14.51 4.43 -6.19
C CYS A 417 14.70 5.08 -4.81
N ASP A 418 14.37 4.37 -3.74
CA ASP A 418 14.36 4.88 -2.38
C ASP A 418 15.62 4.48 -1.59
N GLY A 419 16.60 3.83 -2.22
CA GLY A 419 17.81 3.37 -1.57
C GLY A 419 17.59 2.20 -0.59
N SER A 420 16.41 1.57 -0.56
CA SER A 420 16.10 0.50 0.40
C SER A 420 17.01 -0.72 0.21
N VAL A 421 17.47 -0.98 -1.02
CA VAL A 421 18.38 -2.10 -1.37
C VAL A 421 19.70 -2.06 -0.58
N LEU A 422 20.08 -0.88 -0.06
CA LEU A 422 21.32 -0.68 0.68
C LEU A 422 21.24 -1.18 2.13
N LEU A 423 20.04 -1.46 2.67
CA LEU A 423 19.85 -1.90 4.05
C LEU A 423 20.41 -3.31 4.28
N ASP A 424 21.27 -3.46 5.30
CA ASP A 424 21.71 -4.78 5.78
C ASP A 424 20.64 -5.45 6.64
N LYS A 425 19.82 -4.63 7.30
CA LYS A 425 18.72 -5.04 8.17
C LYS A 425 17.76 -3.87 8.36
N THR A 426 16.50 -4.19 8.54
CA THR A 426 15.49 -3.22 8.97
C THR A 426 15.14 -3.50 10.44
N PRO A 427 14.44 -2.59 11.15
CA PRO A 427 13.90 -2.88 12.48
C PRO A 427 12.90 -4.04 12.51
N TYR A 428 12.44 -4.51 11.34
CA TYR A 428 11.33 -5.46 11.18
C TYR A 428 11.74 -6.78 10.51
N SER A 429 12.91 -6.83 9.85
CA SER A 429 13.41 -8.00 9.12
C SER A 429 14.94 -7.97 8.99
N SER A 430 15.56 -9.15 9.16
CA SER A 430 16.96 -9.41 8.78
C SER A 430 17.11 -9.92 7.34
N SER A 431 15.99 -10.25 6.67
CA SER A 431 15.96 -10.68 5.26
C SER A 431 15.61 -9.47 4.37
N THR A 432 16.61 -8.61 4.15
CA THR A 432 16.49 -7.42 3.28
C THR A 432 16.61 -7.80 1.82
N GLU A 433 16.39 -6.86 0.91
CA GLU A 433 16.52 -7.08 -0.54
C GLU A 433 17.85 -7.72 -0.93
N LYS A 434 18.94 -7.47 -0.18
CA LYS A 434 20.24 -8.11 -0.42
C LYS A 434 20.23 -9.63 -0.33
N ALA A 435 19.30 -10.19 0.43
CA ALA A 435 19.13 -11.63 0.59
C ALA A 435 18.21 -12.25 -0.49
N ALA A 436 17.62 -11.44 -1.37
CA ALA A 436 16.78 -11.91 -2.46
C ALA A 436 17.60 -12.75 -3.47
N ALA A 437 17.01 -13.83 -3.99
CA ALA A 437 17.64 -14.66 -5.01
C ALA A 437 17.99 -13.83 -6.27
N ASN A 438 17.10 -12.92 -6.67
CA ASN A 438 17.29 -12.03 -7.82
C ASN A 438 18.35 -10.93 -7.57
N ASN A 439 18.76 -10.71 -6.31
CA ASN A 439 19.84 -9.78 -5.94
C ASN A 439 21.18 -10.49 -5.67
N ILE A 440 21.31 -11.77 -6.01
CA ILE A 440 22.58 -12.49 -5.85
C ILE A 440 23.73 -11.76 -6.57
N GLY A 441 24.85 -11.58 -5.87
CA GLY A 441 26.05 -10.91 -6.40
C GLY A 441 25.90 -9.40 -6.64
N LEU A 442 24.90 -8.73 -6.05
CA LEU A 442 24.79 -7.27 -6.10
C LEU A 442 25.97 -6.62 -5.34
N ASP A 443 26.58 -5.59 -5.93
CA ASP A 443 27.80 -4.94 -5.43
C ASP A 443 27.74 -3.40 -5.66
N GLY A 444 28.81 -2.65 -5.38
CA GLY A 444 28.88 -1.19 -5.54
C GLY A 444 28.49 -0.40 -4.27
N PHE A 445 27.83 -1.10 -3.35
CA PHE A 445 27.68 -0.84 -1.93
C PHE A 445 28.78 0.00 -1.24
N ASP A 446 30.05 -0.40 -1.33
CA ASP A 446 31.14 0.31 -0.65
C ASP A 446 31.44 1.69 -1.25
N VAL A 447 31.17 1.87 -2.55
CA VAL A 447 31.30 3.17 -3.22
C VAL A 447 30.23 4.13 -2.72
N ILE A 448 28.99 3.63 -2.56
CA ILE A 448 27.88 4.41 -2.01
C ILE A 448 28.21 4.87 -0.59
N ASP A 449 28.77 4.00 0.26
CA ASP A 449 29.22 4.37 1.60
C ASP A 449 30.37 5.40 1.59
N ALA A 450 31.35 5.23 0.69
CA ALA A 450 32.45 6.16 0.53
C ALA A 450 31.96 7.56 0.13
N ILE A 451 31.01 7.64 -0.80
CA ILE A 451 30.36 8.89 -1.20
C ILE A 451 29.57 9.48 -0.02
N LYS A 452 28.76 8.66 0.66
CA LYS A 452 27.97 9.08 1.83
C LYS A 452 28.83 9.68 2.93
N SER A 453 30.01 9.09 3.18
CA SER A 453 30.95 9.59 4.19
C SER A 453 31.49 11.00 3.89
N LYS A 454 31.59 11.37 2.61
CA LYS A 454 32.09 12.68 2.15
C LYS A 454 30.99 13.73 2.07
N LEU A 455 29.80 13.33 1.65
CA LEU A 455 28.63 14.20 1.53
C LEU A 455 27.94 14.46 2.89
N GLY A 456 28.10 13.55 3.84
CA GLY A 456 27.57 13.67 5.19
C GLY A 456 26.11 13.24 5.33
N ALA A 457 25.59 13.40 6.55
CA ALA A 457 24.27 12.89 6.94
C ALA A 457 23.09 13.64 6.29
N ALA A 458 23.32 14.74 5.57
CA ALA A 458 22.27 15.56 4.96
C ALA A 458 21.84 15.09 3.56
N VAL A 459 22.65 14.29 2.86
CA VAL A 459 22.33 13.80 1.50
C VAL A 459 21.77 12.38 1.58
N SER A 460 20.63 12.08 0.96
CA SER A 460 20.06 10.72 1.00
C SER A 460 20.93 9.71 0.26
N CYS A 461 20.87 8.45 0.70
CA CYS A 461 21.53 7.36 -0.01
C CYS A 461 20.81 7.02 -1.32
N ALA A 462 19.49 7.19 -1.37
CA ALA A 462 18.69 7.11 -2.59
C ALA A 462 19.23 8.01 -3.72
N ASP A 463 19.52 9.28 -3.43
CA ASP A 463 20.11 10.18 -4.43
C ASP A 463 21.54 9.76 -4.82
N ILE A 464 22.33 9.25 -3.88
CA ILE A 464 23.68 8.76 -4.16
C ILE A 464 23.65 7.57 -5.12
N VAL A 465 22.73 6.61 -4.95
CA VAL A 465 22.58 5.45 -5.84
C VAL A 465 22.28 5.88 -7.26
N VAL A 466 21.28 6.75 -7.42
CA VAL A 466 20.84 7.21 -8.75
C VAL A 466 21.93 8.03 -9.44
N LEU A 467 22.60 8.94 -8.72
CA LEU A 467 23.72 9.73 -9.26
C LEU A 467 24.93 8.84 -9.61
N ALA A 468 25.23 7.84 -8.78
CA ALA A 468 26.33 6.92 -9.04
C ALA A 468 26.06 6.02 -10.26
N GLY A 469 24.82 5.55 -10.44
CA GLY A 469 24.40 4.81 -11.63
C GLY A 469 24.48 5.65 -12.91
N ARG A 470 24.06 6.93 -12.85
CA ARG A 470 24.24 7.90 -13.94
C ARG A 470 25.70 8.05 -14.32
N ASP A 471 26.55 8.37 -13.35
CA ASP A 471 27.96 8.64 -13.62
C ASP A 471 28.69 7.38 -14.09
N ALA A 472 28.35 6.20 -13.57
CA ALA A 472 28.86 4.92 -14.06
C ALA A 472 28.46 4.69 -15.53
N SER A 473 27.20 4.96 -15.90
CA SER A 473 26.72 4.84 -17.29
C SER A 473 27.52 5.76 -18.24
N ALA A 474 27.79 6.99 -17.79
CA ALA A 474 28.59 7.94 -18.55
C ALA A 474 30.05 7.51 -18.69
N ILE A 475 30.68 7.00 -17.63
CA ILE A 475 32.09 6.59 -17.66
C ILE A 475 32.27 5.35 -18.54
N LEU A 476 31.42 4.33 -18.38
CA LEU A 476 31.52 3.07 -19.13
C LEU A 476 31.21 3.22 -20.62
N SER A 477 30.42 4.23 -20.99
CA SER A 477 30.14 4.57 -22.38
C SER A 477 31.13 5.59 -22.97
N GLY A 478 32.17 6.00 -22.23
CA GLY A 478 33.11 7.03 -22.68
C GLY A 478 32.45 8.41 -22.88
N GLY A 479 31.37 8.69 -22.16
CA GLY A 479 30.62 9.94 -22.19
C GLY A 479 29.47 9.99 -23.20
N ARG A 480 29.19 8.90 -23.92
CA ARG A 480 28.10 8.86 -24.91
C ARG A 480 26.71 8.79 -24.26
N ILE A 481 26.58 8.04 -23.16
CA ILE A 481 25.33 7.90 -22.41
C ILE A 481 25.35 8.87 -21.24
N THR A 482 24.66 9.99 -21.37
CA THR A 482 24.51 10.98 -20.30
C THR A 482 23.05 11.40 -20.17
N TYR A 483 22.56 11.52 -18.95
CA TYR A 483 21.18 11.90 -18.68
C TYR A 483 21.04 12.64 -17.35
N ASP A 484 20.02 13.49 -17.28
CA ASP A 484 19.72 14.25 -16.06
C ASP A 484 18.89 13.43 -15.07
N VAL A 485 19.30 13.49 -13.81
CA VAL A 485 18.56 12.96 -12.67
C VAL A 485 18.32 14.08 -11.67
N GLY A 486 17.07 14.20 -11.19
CA GLY A 486 16.75 15.09 -10.08
C GLY A 486 17.33 14.57 -8.77
N THR A 487 17.47 15.45 -7.78
CA THR A 487 17.79 15.11 -6.38
C THR A 487 16.62 15.48 -5.48
N GLY A 488 16.63 15.03 -4.22
CA GLY A 488 15.56 15.24 -3.24
C GLY A 488 14.85 13.96 -2.83
N ARG A 489 15.34 12.79 -3.24
CA ARG A 489 14.81 11.50 -2.77
C ARG A 489 15.09 11.34 -1.28
N LYS A 490 14.21 10.62 -0.60
CA LYS A 490 14.42 10.21 0.79
C LYS A 490 14.62 8.70 0.83
N ASP A 491 15.36 8.25 1.82
CA ASP A 491 15.70 6.85 2.03
C ASP A 491 14.52 6.05 2.58
N GLY A 492 14.16 4.97 1.89
CA GLY A 492 13.21 3.98 2.35
C GLY A 492 13.70 3.28 3.63
N VAL A 493 12.75 2.95 4.52
CA VAL A 493 13.02 2.27 5.79
C VAL A 493 12.60 0.80 5.81
N VAL A 494 12.01 0.32 4.72
CA VAL A 494 11.53 -1.05 4.53
C VAL A 494 12.35 -1.69 3.42
N SER A 495 12.85 -2.90 3.64
CA SER A 495 13.56 -3.69 2.65
C SER A 495 13.25 -5.16 2.87
N SER A 496 12.90 -5.87 1.80
CA SER A 496 12.39 -7.24 1.85
C SER A 496 12.93 -8.08 0.70
N ALA A 497 13.56 -9.21 1.03
CA ALA A 497 14.00 -10.19 0.03
C ALA A 497 12.83 -10.71 -0.82
N ALA A 498 11.72 -11.06 -0.17
CA ALA A 498 10.53 -11.58 -0.83
C ALA A 498 9.87 -10.55 -1.77
N ALA A 499 9.89 -9.26 -1.40
CA ALA A 499 9.39 -8.21 -2.27
C ALA A 499 10.28 -8.05 -3.52
N ALA A 500 11.60 -8.10 -3.35
CA ALA A 500 12.53 -8.08 -4.48
C ALA A 500 12.35 -9.29 -5.41
N ASP A 501 12.27 -10.50 -4.86
CA ASP A 501 12.08 -11.72 -5.66
C ASP A 501 10.73 -11.74 -6.39
N ALA A 502 9.70 -11.08 -5.85
CA ALA A 502 8.37 -11.04 -6.48
C ALA A 502 8.28 -10.09 -7.68
N VAL A 503 9.12 -9.06 -7.77
CA VAL A 503 8.96 -7.98 -8.76
C VAL A 503 10.15 -7.80 -9.70
N LEU A 504 11.35 -8.23 -9.32
CA LEU A 504 12.51 -8.20 -10.21
C LEU A 504 12.32 -9.22 -11.36
N PRO A 505 12.66 -8.85 -12.60
CA PRO A 505 12.56 -9.77 -13.73
C PRO A 505 13.56 -10.91 -13.57
N GLU A 506 13.09 -12.16 -13.60
CA GLU A 506 13.99 -13.31 -13.53
C GLU A 506 14.69 -13.56 -14.87
N SER A 507 15.89 -14.15 -14.82
CA SER A 507 16.67 -14.51 -16.01
C SER A 507 16.01 -15.58 -16.89
N THR A 508 14.98 -16.26 -16.37
CA THR A 508 14.25 -17.34 -17.05
C THR A 508 12.90 -16.93 -17.61
N PHE A 509 12.49 -15.66 -17.41
CA PHE A 509 11.21 -15.15 -17.91
C PHE A 509 11.07 -15.33 -19.42
N ASP A 510 9.85 -15.63 -19.85
CA ASP A 510 9.46 -15.54 -21.25
C ASP A 510 9.14 -14.09 -21.66
N PHE A 511 8.91 -13.88 -22.97
CA PHE A 511 8.67 -12.54 -23.50
C PHE A 511 7.41 -11.88 -22.94
N ALA A 512 6.34 -12.66 -22.72
CA ALA A 512 5.10 -12.11 -22.18
C ALA A 512 5.29 -11.67 -20.72
N GLN A 513 5.99 -12.48 -19.92
CA GLN A 513 6.34 -12.14 -18.55
C GLN A 513 7.22 -10.89 -18.46
N LEU A 514 8.22 -10.74 -19.35
CA LEU A 514 9.05 -9.54 -19.41
C LEU A 514 8.22 -8.29 -19.78
N LYS A 515 7.36 -8.42 -20.79
CA LYS A 515 6.50 -7.33 -21.25
C LYS A 515 5.54 -6.88 -20.15
N ASP A 516 4.91 -7.81 -19.45
CA ASP A 516 4.00 -7.51 -18.33
C ASP A 516 4.75 -6.90 -17.14
N ASN A 517 5.95 -7.40 -16.82
CA ASN A 517 6.79 -6.86 -15.77
C ASN A 517 7.18 -5.40 -16.04
N PHE A 518 7.67 -5.09 -17.24
CA PHE A 518 8.03 -3.71 -17.61
C PHE A 518 6.81 -2.79 -17.72
N ALA A 519 5.69 -3.29 -18.25
CA ALA A 519 4.44 -2.54 -18.30
C ALA A 519 3.92 -2.17 -16.91
N SER A 520 4.12 -3.03 -15.90
CA SER A 520 3.74 -2.75 -14.51
C SER A 520 4.46 -1.53 -13.91
N LYS A 521 5.66 -1.20 -14.42
CA LYS A 521 6.45 -0.03 -14.05
C LYS A 521 6.32 1.13 -15.06
N GLY A 522 5.33 1.06 -15.96
CA GLY A 522 5.04 2.10 -16.95
C GLY A 522 6.09 2.20 -18.07
N LEU A 523 6.87 1.15 -18.28
CA LEU A 523 7.85 1.04 -19.36
C LEU A 523 7.26 0.26 -20.54
N THR A 524 7.61 0.70 -21.75
CA THR A 524 7.17 0.11 -23.02
C THR A 524 8.01 -1.10 -23.38
N GLN A 525 7.55 -1.88 -24.36
CA GLN A 525 8.33 -2.96 -24.95
C GLN A 525 9.66 -2.48 -25.53
N GLY A 526 9.69 -1.34 -26.21
CA GLY A 526 10.94 -0.76 -26.70
C GLY A 526 11.90 -0.42 -25.56
N GLU A 527 11.38 0.12 -24.45
CA GLU A 527 12.20 0.40 -23.25
C GLU A 527 12.71 -0.86 -22.55
N LEU A 528 12.01 -1.99 -22.66
CA LEU A 528 12.53 -3.31 -22.29
C LEU A 528 13.76 -3.66 -23.15
N VAL A 529 13.66 -3.60 -24.47
CA VAL A 529 14.78 -3.91 -25.38
C VAL A 529 15.97 -2.96 -25.19
N ILE A 530 15.68 -1.67 -24.98
CA ILE A 530 16.69 -0.65 -24.68
C ILE A 530 17.45 -1.01 -23.40
N LEU A 531 16.74 -1.20 -22.28
CA LEU A 531 17.37 -1.41 -20.97
C LEU A 531 18.09 -2.77 -20.88
N SER A 532 17.64 -3.80 -21.60
CA SER A 532 18.37 -5.06 -21.74
C SER A 532 19.77 -4.88 -22.34
N GLY A 533 20.02 -3.79 -23.09
CA GLY A 533 21.35 -3.41 -23.57
C GLY A 533 22.40 -3.25 -22.46
N ALA A 534 21.99 -3.01 -21.21
CA ALA A 534 22.89 -2.97 -20.06
C ALA A 534 23.63 -4.30 -19.82
N HIS A 535 23.12 -5.42 -20.35
CA HIS A 535 23.83 -6.71 -20.32
C HIS A 535 25.08 -6.73 -21.23
N SER A 536 25.42 -5.62 -21.89
CA SER A 536 26.71 -5.44 -22.56
C SER A 536 27.89 -5.38 -21.57
N ILE A 537 27.62 -5.20 -20.28
CA ILE A 537 28.62 -5.09 -19.20
C ILE A 537 28.29 -6.03 -18.04
N GLY A 538 29.29 -6.27 -17.19
CA GLY A 538 29.12 -6.98 -15.92
C GLY A 538 29.30 -8.49 -16.03
N VAL A 539 28.82 -9.18 -14.99
CA VAL A 539 28.95 -10.62 -14.81
C VAL A 539 27.63 -11.24 -14.33
N ALA A 540 27.46 -12.53 -14.57
CA ALA A 540 26.35 -13.34 -14.08
C ALA A 540 26.88 -14.59 -13.37
N HIS A 541 26.18 -15.04 -12.35
CA HIS A 541 26.48 -16.32 -11.72
C HIS A 541 25.82 -17.47 -12.48
N LEU A 542 26.45 -18.66 -12.49
CA LEU A 542 25.94 -19.88 -13.15
C LEU A 542 24.46 -20.17 -12.81
N SER A 543 24.05 -19.94 -11.57
CA SER A 543 22.67 -20.10 -11.11
C SER A 543 21.64 -19.26 -11.88
N SER A 544 22.06 -18.20 -12.58
CA SER A 544 21.18 -17.34 -13.37
C SER A 544 21.05 -17.78 -14.84
N PHE A 545 21.90 -18.68 -15.34
CA PHE A 545 21.87 -19.08 -16.75
C PHE A 545 22.10 -20.59 -16.99
N HIS A 546 22.15 -21.41 -15.94
CA HIS A 546 22.35 -22.85 -16.07
C HIS A 546 21.26 -23.54 -16.91
N ASP A 547 20.06 -22.96 -16.97
CA ASP A 547 18.96 -23.40 -17.84
C ASP A 547 19.32 -23.29 -19.33
N ARG A 548 20.20 -22.38 -19.71
CA ARG A 548 20.66 -22.23 -21.10
C ARG A 548 21.72 -23.26 -21.49
N LEU A 549 22.34 -23.95 -20.52
CA LEU A 549 23.30 -25.02 -20.74
C LEU A 549 22.69 -26.42 -20.60
N ALA A 550 21.51 -26.55 -20.01
CA ALA A 550 20.85 -27.83 -19.82
C ALA A 550 20.17 -28.31 -21.11
N ALA A 551 20.42 -29.56 -21.53
CA ALA A 551 19.80 -30.13 -22.74
C ALA A 551 18.27 -30.36 -22.62
N ALA A 552 17.73 -30.33 -21.39
CA ALA A 552 16.33 -30.63 -21.08
C ALA A 552 15.38 -29.42 -21.12
N THR A 553 15.94 -28.21 -21.14
CA THR A 553 15.21 -26.94 -21.18
C THR A 553 15.15 -26.48 -22.63
N ALA A 554 13.98 -26.54 -23.26
CA ALA A 554 13.78 -26.32 -24.69
C ALA A 554 14.00 -24.86 -25.16
N THR A 555 15.19 -24.30 -24.96
CA THR A 555 15.61 -22.97 -25.43
C THR A 555 16.81 -23.09 -26.38
N PRO A 556 16.67 -22.70 -27.65
CA PRO A 556 17.80 -22.61 -28.57
C PRO A 556 18.94 -21.74 -28.02
N ILE A 557 20.12 -22.31 -27.81
CA ILE A 557 21.40 -21.61 -27.67
C ILE A 557 22.31 -22.01 -28.83
N ASP A 558 23.19 -21.12 -29.30
CA ASP A 558 24.18 -21.50 -30.31
C ASP A 558 25.08 -22.63 -29.78
N ASN A 559 25.21 -23.73 -30.53
CA ASN A 559 25.87 -24.95 -30.07
C ASN A 559 27.38 -24.74 -29.78
N THR A 560 28.04 -23.91 -30.61
CA THR A 560 29.47 -23.60 -30.44
C THR A 560 29.70 -22.71 -29.23
N TYR A 561 28.83 -21.73 -29.01
CA TYR A 561 28.82 -20.90 -27.82
C TYR A 561 28.51 -21.70 -26.55
N ALA A 562 27.49 -22.55 -26.56
CA ALA A 562 27.13 -23.40 -25.42
C ALA A 562 28.28 -24.33 -25.02
N SER A 563 28.97 -24.93 -26.00
CA SER A 563 30.15 -25.78 -25.75
C SER A 563 31.31 -24.99 -25.14
N ALA A 564 31.62 -23.80 -25.70
CA ALA A 564 32.66 -22.93 -25.16
C ALA A 564 32.33 -22.43 -23.75
N LEU A 565 31.08 -22.02 -23.51
CA LEU A 565 30.58 -21.54 -22.22
C LEU A 565 30.60 -22.65 -21.17
N ALA A 566 30.18 -23.87 -21.48
CA ALA A 566 30.26 -25.00 -20.56
C ALA A 566 31.71 -25.31 -20.15
N ALA A 567 32.66 -25.24 -21.08
CA ALA A 567 34.07 -25.43 -20.79
C ALA A 567 34.64 -24.30 -19.93
N ASP A 568 34.24 -23.05 -20.18
CA ASP A 568 34.68 -21.91 -19.36
C ASP A 568 34.13 -21.97 -17.95
N VAL A 569 32.84 -22.29 -17.79
CA VAL A 569 32.20 -22.48 -16.48
C VAL A 569 32.96 -23.48 -15.63
N GLU A 570 33.33 -24.64 -16.20
CA GLU A 570 34.07 -25.66 -15.46
C GLU A 570 35.48 -25.18 -15.09
N ARG A 571 36.14 -24.42 -15.97
CA ARG A 571 37.41 -23.75 -15.67
C ARG A 571 37.25 -22.73 -14.54
N GLN A 572 36.19 -21.92 -14.56
CA GLN A 572 35.92 -20.89 -13.57
C GLN A 572 35.56 -21.45 -12.20
N LYS A 573 34.91 -22.62 -12.11
CA LYS A 573 34.74 -23.32 -10.83
C LYS A 573 36.08 -23.57 -10.14
N GLY A 574 37.08 -23.99 -10.92
CA GLY A 574 38.45 -24.18 -10.45
C GLY A 574 39.15 -22.89 -10.05
N VAL A 575 39.01 -21.82 -10.85
CA VAL A 575 39.67 -20.51 -10.60
C VAL A 575 39.05 -19.75 -9.45
N GLN A 576 37.72 -19.74 -9.36
CA GLN A 576 36.96 -18.99 -8.37
C GLN A 576 36.65 -19.81 -7.12
N HIS A 577 36.99 -21.10 -7.11
CA HIS A 577 36.77 -22.03 -6.00
C HIS A 577 35.32 -22.05 -5.51
N THR A 578 34.36 -22.12 -6.44
CA THR A 578 32.91 -22.11 -6.16
C THR A 578 32.16 -22.97 -7.17
N ASP A 579 31.08 -23.59 -6.73
CA ASP A 579 30.16 -24.33 -7.61
C ASP A 579 29.24 -23.40 -8.42
N ASN A 580 29.18 -22.11 -8.05
CA ASN A 580 28.40 -21.07 -8.73
C ASN A 580 29.30 -19.93 -9.26
N PRO A 581 30.21 -20.21 -10.22
CA PRO A 581 31.16 -19.23 -10.73
C PRO A 581 30.46 -18.09 -11.46
N ALA A 582 31.11 -16.94 -11.49
CA ALA A 582 30.68 -15.79 -12.28
C ALA A 582 31.31 -15.80 -13.69
N GLU A 583 30.49 -15.56 -14.71
CA GLU A 583 30.86 -15.42 -16.12
C GLU A 583 30.61 -14.01 -16.63
N LYS A 584 31.35 -13.56 -17.65
CA LYS A 584 31.07 -12.25 -18.29
C LYS A 584 29.74 -12.31 -19.04
N ASN A 585 28.89 -11.30 -18.86
CA ASN A 585 27.60 -11.20 -19.56
C ASN A 585 27.75 -11.16 -21.08
N ASN A 586 28.85 -10.56 -21.53
CA ASN A 586 29.10 -10.22 -22.92
C ASN A 586 30.32 -10.99 -23.44
N ILE A 587 30.13 -11.74 -24.54
CA ILE A 587 31.20 -12.50 -25.19
C ILE A 587 32.37 -11.62 -25.69
N ARG A 588 32.12 -10.32 -25.97
CA ARG A 588 33.18 -9.33 -26.26
C ARG A 588 34.21 -9.25 -25.12
N ASP A 589 33.77 -9.40 -23.87
CA ASP A 589 34.63 -9.30 -22.69
C ASP A 589 35.34 -10.61 -22.34
N MET A 590 35.05 -11.70 -23.07
CA MET A 590 35.73 -12.98 -22.94
C MET A 590 37.05 -12.97 -23.70
N GLY A 591 38.01 -13.81 -23.29
CA GLY A 591 39.32 -13.87 -23.94
C GLY A 591 39.24 -14.33 -25.40
N ALA A 592 40.22 -13.94 -26.23
CA ALA A 592 40.27 -14.27 -27.66
C ALA A 592 40.16 -15.80 -27.94
N ALA A 593 40.71 -16.64 -27.05
CA ALA A 593 40.58 -18.08 -27.15
C ALA A 593 39.11 -18.55 -27.00
N PHE A 594 38.37 -17.97 -26.07
CA PHE A 594 36.94 -18.24 -25.89
C PHE A 594 36.14 -17.75 -27.08
N GLN A 595 36.38 -16.52 -27.54
CA GLN A 595 35.69 -15.94 -28.70
C GLN A 595 35.86 -16.81 -29.96
N SER A 596 37.09 -17.28 -30.20
CA SER A 596 37.40 -18.21 -31.29
C SER A 596 36.69 -19.56 -31.13
N ALA A 597 36.77 -20.18 -29.94
CA ALA A 597 36.11 -21.45 -29.64
C ALA A 597 34.58 -21.37 -29.76
N ALA A 598 34.00 -20.23 -29.39
CA ALA A 598 32.58 -19.97 -29.54
C ALA A 598 32.21 -19.74 -31.02
N GLY A 599 33.13 -19.35 -31.89
CA GLY A 599 32.83 -18.93 -33.28
C GLY A 599 32.20 -17.53 -33.36
N TYR A 600 32.63 -16.60 -32.50
CA TYR A 600 32.05 -15.27 -32.39
C TYR A 600 32.33 -14.40 -33.61
N ASP A 601 31.29 -13.89 -34.26
CA ASP A 601 31.44 -12.85 -35.28
C ASP A 601 31.50 -11.48 -34.61
N ALA A 602 32.70 -10.93 -34.56
CA ALA A 602 32.98 -9.62 -33.99
C ALA A 602 32.77 -8.46 -34.99
N ALA A 603 32.22 -8.71 -36.18
CA ALA A 603 31.95 -7.65 -37.15
C ALA A 603 31.05 -6.56 -36.53
N GLY A 604 31.54 -5.32 -36.56
CA GLY A 604 30.86 -4.16 -35.98
C GLY A 604 31.00 -4.02 -34.45
N VAL A 605 31.77 -4.89 -33.78
CA VAL A 605 32.04 -4.82 -32.34
C VAL A 605 33.51 -4.53 -32.08
N ASP A 606 33.80 -3.53 -31.23
CA ASP A 606 35.15 -3.26 -30.76
C ASP A 606 35.53 -4.24 -29.63
N THR A 607 36.27 -5.30 -29.97
CA THR A 607 36.71 -6.31 -28.99
C THR A 607 37.80 -5.82 -28.04
N ALA A 608 38.39 -4.64 -28.28
CA ALA A 608 39.31 -4.02 -27.34
C ALA A 608 38.59 -3.25 -26.21
N ALA A 609 37.31 -2.90 -26.42
CA ALA A 609 36.49 -2.13 -25.48
C ALA A 609 35.91 -2.99 -24.33
N VAL A 610 36.77 -3.70 -23.59
CA VAL A 610 36.36 -4.59 -22.51
C VAL A 610 35.63 -3.84 -21.40
N GLY A 611 34.43 -4.31 -21.04
CA GLY A 611 33.58 -3.70 -20.01
C GLY A 611 32.93 -2.39 -20.43
N ALA A 612 32.90 -2.07 -21.72
CA ALA A 612 32.23 -0.88 -22.24
C ALA A 612 30.70 -1.05 -22.32
N LEU A 613 29.99 0.01 -21.93
CA LEU A 613 28.56 0.15 -22.14
C LEU A 613 28.32 0.63 -23.57
N ASP A 614 27.95 -0.30 -24.45
CA ASP A 614 27.79 -0.10 -25.89
C ASP A 614 26.74 -1.07 -26.45
N ASN A 615 26.50 -1.00 -27.76
CA ASN A 615 25.49 -1.81 -28.43
C ASN A 615 25.94 -3.26 -28.74
N SER A 616 27.08 -3.73 -28.24
CA SER A 616 27.57 -5.10 -28.52
C SER A 616 26.64 -6.20 -28.00
N TYR A 617 25.81 -5.90 -26.97
CA TYR A 617 24.72 -6.77 -26.54
C TYR A 617 23.81 -7.21 -27.71
N TYR A 618 23.45 -6.27 -28.59
CA TYR A 618 22.55 -6.53 -29.71
C TYR A 618 23.20 -7.41 -30.78
N HIS A 619 24.50 -7.22 -31.05
CA HIS A 619 25.28 -8.11 -31.92
C HIS A 619 25.28 -9.55 -31.39
N ASN A 620 25.46 -9.72 -30.08
CA ASN A 620 25.51 -11.04 -29.44
C ASN A 620 24.14 -11.71 -29.39
N ASN A 621 23.10 -10.95 -29.03
CA ASN A 621 21.74 -11.45 -28.98
C ASN A 621 21.30 -11.93 -30.36
N LEU A 622 21.59 -11.17 -31.42
CA LEU A 622 21.27 -11.54 -32.79
C LEU A 622 22.07 -12.75 -33.32
N GLN A 623 23.18 -13.11 -32.69
CA GLN A 623 23.92 -14.35 -32.94
C GLN A 623 23.51 -15.52 -32.01
N ASN A 624 22.51 -15.35 -31.14
CA ASN A 624 22.10 -16.31 -30.12
C ASN A 624 23.21 -16.66 -29.10
N ARG A 625 23.99 -15.63 -28.71
CA ARG A 625 25.19 -15.74 -27.85
C ARG A 625 25.08 -14.87 -26.61
N VAL A 626 23.92 -14.94 -25.96
CA VAL A 626 23.62 -14.25 -24.69
C VAL A 626 23.45 -15.27 -23.59
N LEU A 627 23.77 -14.89 -22.34
CA LEU A 627 23.69 -15.80 -21.19
C LEU A 627 22.25 -16.13 -20.80
N PHE A 628 21.36 -15.14 -20.71
CA PHE A 628 20.04 -15.35 -20.10
C PHE A 628 18.98 -15.78 -21.11
N LYS A 629 18.03 -16.62 -20.66
CA LYS A 629 16.84 -16.93 -21.45
C LYS A 629 16.00 -15.69 -21.71
N SER A 630 15.87 -14.80 -20.72
CA SER A 630 15.18 -13.52 -20.83
C SER A 630 15.73 -12.61 -21.93
N ASP A 631 17.04 -12.69 -22.23
CA ASP A 631 17.62 -12.00 -23.38
C ASP A 631 17.24 -12.67 -24.70
N TRP A 632 17.36 -14.00 -24.75
CA TRP A 632 17.10 -14.76 -25.96
C TRP A 632 15.65 -14.64 -26.44
N VAL A 633 14.68 -14.63 -25.52
CA VAL A 633 13.25 -14.54 -25.85
C VAL A 633 12.85 -13.23 -26.53
N LEU A 634 13.66 -12.17 -26.44
CA LEU A 634 13.40 -10.91 -27.17
C LEU A 634 13.37 -11.11 -28.69
N ARG A 635 13.98 -12.18 -29.19
CA ARG A 635 14.00 -12.54 -30.62
C ARG A 635 12.72 -13.23 -31.10
N THR A 636 11.88 -13.70 -30.17
CA THR A 636 10.69 -14.49 -30.52
C THR A 636 9.48 -13.61 -30.84
N ASP A 637 9.55 -12.32 -30.51
CA ASP A 637 8.57 -11.29 -30.88
C ASP A 637 9.07 -10.47 -32.06
N GLY A 638 8.18 -10.17 -33.01
CA GLY A 638 8.55 -9.49 -34.26
C GLY A 638 9.00 -8.05 -34.06
N ASP A 639 8.36 -7.32 -33.15
CA ASP A 639 8.66 -5.91 -32.89
C ASP A 639 9.94 -5.79 -32.04
N ALA A 640 10.09 -6.62 -30.99
CA ALA A 640 11.31 -6.63 -30.19
C ALA A 640 12.54 -7.10 -31.01
N ALA A 641 12.37 -8.07 -31.91
CA ALA A 641 13.44 -8.47 -32.83
C ALA A 641 13.83 -7.35 -33.81
N ALA A 642 12.88 -6.53 -34.25
CA ALA A 642 13.15 -5.35 -35.06
C ALA A 642 13.95 -4.29 -34.28
N ASP A 643 13.56 -4.02 -33.03
CA ASP A 643 14.29 -3.12 -32.14
C ASP A 643 15.72 -3.62 -31.88
N LEU A 644 15.92 -4.93 -31.67
CA LEU A 644 17.25 -5.52 -31.53
C LEU A 644 18.13 -5.24 -32.77
N ALA A 645 17.57 -5.36 -33.98
CA ALA A 645 18.28 -5.08 -35.22
C ALA A 645 18.57 -3.59 -35.39
N GLU A 646 17.63 -2.71 -35.03
CA GLU A 646 17.84 -1.27 -35.07
C GLU A 646 18.98 -0.83 -34.15
N TYR A 647 19.02 -1.31 -32.91
CA TYR A 647 20.07 -0.94 -31.96
C TYR A 647 21.43 -1.59 -32.27
N ARG A 648 21.45 -2.75 -32.94
CA ARG A 648 22.67 -3.28 -33.57
C ARG A 648 23.21 -2.32 -34.63
N ASP A 649 22.35 -1.86 -35.53
CA ASP A 649 22.78 -1.08 -36.70
C ASP A 649 23.00 0.42 -36.38
N ASN A 650 22.45 0.93 -35.27
CA ASN A 650 22.52 2.34 -34.90
C ASN A 650 22.89 2.53 -33.42
N ALA A 651 24.18 2.39 -33.12
CA ALA A 651 24.74 2.58 -31.78
C ALA A 651 24.41 3.95 -31.17
N THR A 652 24.43 5.03 -31.97
CA THR A 652 24.12 6.39 -31.50
C THR A 652 22.66 6.53 -31.07
N LYS A 653 21.73 5.93 -31.81
CA LYS A 653 20.32 5.90 -31.40
C LYS A 653 20.15 5.13 -30.09
N TRP A 654 20.82 3.98 -29.96
CA TRP A 654 20.82 3.24 -28.70
C TRP A 654 21.35 4.07 -27.53
N ASP A 655 22.49 4.76 -27.69
CA ASP A 655 23.07 5.60 -26.62
C ASP A 655 22.06 6.65 -26.10
N VAL A 656 21.34 7.31 -27.02
CA VAL A 656 20.32 8.34 -26.70
C VAL A 656 19.10 7.72 -26.02
N ASP A 657 18.57 6.65 -26.58
CA ASP A 657 17.36 5.99 -26.06
C ASP A 657 17.63 5.33 -24.71
N PHE A 658 18.81 4.73 -24.53
CA PHE A 658 19.26 4.16 -23.26
C PHE A 658 19.39 5.22 -22.18
N ALA A 659 19.98 6.38 -22.51
CA ALA A 659 20.03 7.52 -21.60
C ALA A 659 18.62 7.98 -21.18
N ALA A 660 17.67 8.06 -22.11
CA ALA A 660 16.29 8.42 -21.81
C ALA A 660 15.58 7.37 -20.93
N ALA A 661 15.76 6.09 -21.22
CA ALA A 661 15.17 4.98 -20.47
C ALA A 661 15.74 4.92 -19.03
N MET A 662 17.05 5.08 -18.86
CA MET A 662 17.68 5.17 -17.53
C MET A 662 17.22 6.40 -16.75
N ALA A 663 17.01 7.54 -17.42
CA ALA A 663 16.44 8.73 -16.80
C ALA A 663 15.01 8.53 -16.32
N LYS A 664 14.21 7.76 -17.07
CA LYS A 664 12.83 7.40 -16.70
C LYS A 664 12.81 6.39 -15.54
N LEU A 665 13.63 5.34 -15.61
CA LEU A 665 13.83 4.37 -14.52
C LEU A 665 14.20 5.08 -13.21
N SER A 666 15.14 6.02 -13.28
CA SER A 666 15.60 6.81 -12.13
C SER A 666 14.53 7.73 -11.54
N LYS A 667 13.39 7.90 -12.21
CA LYS A 667 12.25 8.73 -11.76
C LYS A 667 11.08 7.90 -11.23
N LEU A 668 11.24 6.57 -11.12
CA LEU A 668 10.21 5.74 -10.50
C LEU A 668 9.96 6.26 -9.07
N PRO A 669 8.69 6.51 -8.69
CA PRO A 669 8.36 7.13 -7.42
C PRO A 669 8.54 6.11 -6.30
N ALA A 670 9.11 6.57 -5.18
CA ALA A 670 9.26 5.75 -3.99
C ALA A 670 7.91 5.22 -3.49
N GLU A 671 7.86 3.92 -3.26
CA GLU A 671 6.69 3.16 -2.83
C GLU A 671 6.77 2.97 -1.31
N GLY A 672 5.88 3.63 -0.56
CA GLY A 672 5.87 3.56 0.90
C GLY A 672 5.33 4.82 1.56
N THR A 673 5.17 4.78 2.88
CA THR A 673 4.65 5.91 3.69
C THR A 673 5.70 6.50 4.62
N HIS A 674 6.87 5.87 4.75
CA HIS A 674 7.91 6.27 5.68
C HIS A 674 9.27 6.35 4.99
N PHE A 675 9.86 7.53 5.03
CA PHE A 675 11.19 7.79 4.49
C PHE A 675 11.99 8.66 5.47
N GLU A 676 13.30 8.54 5.42
CA GLU A 676 14.23 9.33 6.22
C GLU A 676 15.43 9.80 5.39
N ILE A 677 16.33 10.58 5.97
CA ILE A 677 17.67 10.72 5.42
C ILE A 677 18.58 9.97 6.37
N ARG A 678 19.09 8.81 5.94
CA ARG A 678 19.89 7.94 6.80
C ARG A 678 21.26 8.54 7.05
N LYS A 679 21.79 8.36 8.26
CA LYS A 679 23.17 8.75 8.60
C LYS A 679 24.20 7.86 7.91
N THR A 680 23.85 6.59 7.70
CA THR A 680 24.62 5.58 6.97
C THR A 680 23.68 4.84 6.03
N CYS A 681 24.15 4.43 4.87
CA CYS A 681 23.28 3.76 3.90
C CYS A 681 22.91 2.34 4.28
N ARG A 682 23.54 1.76 5.31
CA ARG A 682 23.38 0.35 5.68
C ARG A 682 22.30 0.06 6.70
N CYS A 683 21.83 1.07 7.43
CA CYS A 683 20.81 0.87 8.45
C CYS A 683 19.93 2.11 8.61
N THR A 684 18.72 1.88 9.08
CA THR A 684 17.80 2.97 9.42
C THR A 684 18.35 3.78 10.59
N ASN A 685 17.97 5.07 10.71
CA ASN A 685 18.42 5.89 11.84
C ASN A 685 17.93 5.34 13.19
N GLN A 686 16.82 4.60 13.19
CA GLN A 686 16.32 3.87 14.36
C GLN A 686 17.29 2.76 14.81
N ASN A 687 17.92 2.04 13.88
CA ASN A 687 18.92 1.01 14.16
C ASN A 687 20.31 1.59 14.48
N TYR A 688 20.61 2.82 14.03
CA TYR A 688 21.86 3.53 14.32
C TYR A 688 22.10 3.75 15.83
N TYR A 689 21.04 4.01 16.61
CA TYR A 689 21.16 4.26 18.04
C TYR A 689 21.24 2.97 18.89
N TYR A 690 20.72 1.84 18.40
CA TYR A 690 20.69 0.56 19.13
C TYR A 690 22.04 -0.18 19.08
N TYR A 691 22.82 -0.01 17.99
CA TYR A 691 24.07 -0.74 17.76
C TYR A 691 25.31 -0.19 18.46
N ASN A 692 25.26 1.01 19.03
CA ASN A 692 26.44 1.65 19.62
C ASN A 692 26.71 1.21 21.08
N MET A 693 25.91 0.27 21.63
CA MET A 693 26.06 -0.23 23.01
C MET A 693 26.58 -1.69 23.11
N SER A 694 26.63 -2.49 22.03
CA SER A 694 27.10 -3.88 22.09
C SER A 694 27.96 -4.29 20.88
N HIS A 695 29.29 -4.23 21.07
CA HIS A 695 30.34 -4.85 20.26
C HIS A 695 30.51 -4.45 18.77
N THR A 696 31.77 -4.09 18.50
CA THR A 696 32.46 -3.82 17.24
C THR A 696 32.44 -4.98 16.25
N GLN A 697 31.74 -4.82 15.12
CA GLN A 697 32.22 -5.09 13.75
C GLN A 697 31.12 -4.64 12.76
N TYR A 698 31.51 -4.09 11.62
CA TYR A 698 30.69 -3.61 10.49
C TYR A 698 30.10 -2.19 10.45
N CYS A 699 29.92 -1.44 11.55
CA CYS A 699 29.39 -0.06 11.47
C CYS A 699 30.40 1.07 11.76
N ASN A 700 31.70 0.78 11.91
CA ASN A 700 32.73 1.80 12.15
C ASN A 700 34.05 1.47 11.44
N ARG A 701 34.32 2.14 10.31
CA ARG A 701 35.68 2.53 9.93
C ARG A 701 35.65 4.01 9.61
N HIS A 702 36.21 4.84 10.49
CA HIS A 702 37.30 5.77 10.17
C HIS A 702 37.78 6.44 11.47
N LYS A 703 39.07 6.27 11.79
CA LYS A 703 39.76 6.85 12.95
C LYS A 703 40.10 8.32 12.70
N LYS A 704 39.83 9.13 13.75
CA LYS A 704 40.55 10.29 14.33
C LYS A 704 41.35 11.23 13.40
N LEU A 705 41.12 12.54 13.56
CA LEU A 705 42.01 13.45 14.32
C LEU A 705 41.30 14.77 14.70
N SER A 706 41.67 15.31 15.86
CA SER A 706 41.05 16.42 16.60
C SER A 706 41.61 17.80 16.22
N ASN A 707 40.79 18.86 16.31
CA ASN A 707 41.18 20.03 17.10
C ASN A 707 39.98 20.91 17.45
N TRP A 708 39.74 21.10 18.75
CA TRP A 708 38.51 21.68 19.32
C TRP A 708 38.54 23.20 19.46
N MET A 709 39.67 23.86 19.16
CA MET A 709 39.86 25.29 19.43
C MET A 709 39.38 26.23 18.31
N VAL A 710 39.03 25.73 17.12
CA VAL A 710 38.56 26.58 16.00
C VAL A 710 37.03 26.78 16.01
N LYS A 711 36.28 25.87 16.66
CA LYS A 711 34.79 25.87 16.61
C LYS A 711 34.12 26.94 17.48
N LEU A 712 34.84 27.50 18.45
CA LEU A 712 34.27 28.51 19.36
C LEU A 712 34.14 29.89 18.71
N VAL A 713 35.04 30.21 17.76
CA VAL A 713 35.09 31.54 17.14
C VAL A 713 34.11 31.67 15.96
N CYS A 714 33.79 30.56 15.27
CA CYS A 714 32.78 30.56 14.20
C CYS A 714 31.33 30.56 14.71
N PHE A 715 31.07 30.06 15.93
CA PHE A 715 29.71 29.93 16.46
C PHE A 715 29.03 31.28 16.70
N VAL A 716 29.79 32.32 17.04
CA VAL A 716 29.26 33.66 17.32
C VAL A 716 28.89 34.43 16.04
N VAL A 717 29.55 34.13 14.92
CA VAL A 717 29.29 34.79 13.62
C VAL A 717 28.13 34.12 12.86
N VAL A 718 27.97 32.80 13.01
CA VAL A 718 26.87 32.04 12.36
C VAL A 718 25.50 32.37 12.97
N VAL A 719 25.44 32.67 14.27
CA VAL A 719 24.17 33.00 14.95
C VAL A 719 23.59 34.34 14.48
N PHE A 720 24.42 35.30 14.05
CA PHE A 720 23.96 36.58 13.49
C PHE A 720 23.57 36.50 12.00
N MET A 721 24.12 35.55 11.24
CA MET A 721 23.78 35.34 9.82
C MET A 721 22.54 34.45 9.63
N ALA A 722 22.21 33.60 10.61
CA ALA A 722 21.07 32.68 10.55
C ALA A 722 19.69 33.34 10.79
N ALA A 723 19.64 34.58 11.29
CA ALA A 723 18.38 35.30 11.50
C ALA A 723 17.80 35.93 10.21
N ALA A 724 18.58 36.00 9.13
CA ALA A 724 18.17 36.63 7.86
C ALA A 724 17.65 35.64 6.79
N ALA A 725 17.78 34.32 7.00
CA ALA A 725 17.50 33.29 5.98
C ALA A 725 16.19 32.50 6.21
N ALA A 726 15.36 32.89 7.18
CA ALA A 726 14.25 32.08 7.67
C ALA A 726 12.87 32.37 7.06
N MET A 727 12.78 33.03 5.89
CA MET A 727 11.49 33.32 5.26
C MET A 727 11.54 33.12 3.73
N ALA A 728 10.82 32.07 3.26
CA ALA A 728 10.42 31.67 1.88
C ALA A 728 11.14 30.41 1.32
N GLY A 729 10.49 29.35 0.84
CA GLY A 729 9.09 28.90 0.77
C GLY A 729 9.10 27.43 0.28
N ALA A 730 8.43 26.54 1.01
CA ALA A 730 8.38 25.10 0.75
C ALA A 730 7.29 24.75 -0.28
N ASP A 731 7.57 23.82 -1.19
CA ASP A 731 6.52 23.10 -1.92
C ASP A 731 5.67 22.33 -0.89
N ARG A 732 4.38 22.66 -0.83
CA ARG A 732 3.48 22.20 0.25
C ARG A 732 2.96 20.81 -0.09
N GLU A 733 3.63 19.78 0.41
CA GLU A 733 3.13 18.40 0.40
C GLU A 733 1.73 18.33 1.03
N LEU A 734 0.76 17.74 0.32
CA LEU A 734 -0.59 17.55 0.84
C LEU A 734 -0.55 16.60 2.04
N LYS A 735 -1.10 17.01 3.19
CA LYS A 735 -1.02 16.26 4.43
C LYS A 735 -2.37 16.12 5.12
N VAL A 736 -2.65 14.95 5.70
CA VAL A 736 -3.77 14.80 6.66
C VAL A 736 -3.48 15.66 7.89
N GLY A 737 -4.50 16.39 8.38
CA GLY A 737 -4.31 17.32 9.51
C GLY A 737 -3.51 18.58 9.14
N TYR A 738 -3.45 18.95 7.86
CA TYR A 738 -2.66 20.09 7.36
C TYR A 738 -2.85 21.38 8.18
N TYR A 739 -4.09 21.66 8.59
CA TYR A 739 -4.45 22.89 9.29
C TYR A 739 -4.31 22.81 10.82
N GLU A 740 -3.97 21.67 11.42
CA GLU A 740 -3.98 21.50 12.89
C GLU A 740 -3.14 22.54 13.65
N LYS A 741 -2.07 23.03 13.02
CA LYS A 741 -1.18 24.06 13.60
C LYS A 741 -1.56 25.49 13.20
N THR A 742 -2.13 25.69 12.01
CA THR A 742 -2.36 27.02 11.41
C THR A 742 -3.80 27.52 11.59
N CYS A 743 -4.77 26.60 11.56
CA CYS A 743 -6.16 26.88 11.89
C CYS A 743 -6.80 25.65 12.55
N LYS A 744 -6.89 25.68 13.88
CA LYS A 744 -7.53 24.61 14.66
C LYS A 744 -9.01 24.48 14.29
N ASP A 745 -9.52 23.25 14.38
CA ASP A 745 -10.92 22.89 14.16
C ASP A 745 -11.47 23.04 12.71
N VAL A 746 -10.64 23.27 11.69
CA VAL A 746 -11.09 23.40 10.28
C VAL A 746 -12.00 22.25 9.86
N GLU A 747 -11.55 21.01 10.02
CA GLU A 747 -12.32 19.83 9.62
C GLU A 747 -13.61 19.68 10.43
N LYS A 748 -13.61 20.10 11.70
CA LYS A 748 -14.81 20.08 12.55
C LYS A 748 -15.84 21.12 12.11
N ILE A 749 -15.39 22.32 11.73
CA ILE A 749 -16.25 23.39 11.21
C ILE A 749 -16.88 22.95 9.89
N VAL A 750 -16.06 22.42 8.96
CA VAL A 750 -16.53 21.86 7.69
C VAL A 750 -17.60 20.79 7.95
N ASN A 751 -17.27 19.78 8.75
CA ASN A 751 -18.17 18.66 9.04
C ASN A 751 -19.52 19.13 9.61
N SER A 752 -19.51 20.05 10.58
CA SER A 752 -20.72 20.59 11.19
C SER A 752 -21.64 21.25 10.17
N ILE A 753 -21.09 22.13 9.32
CA ILE A 753 -21.87 22.87 8.31
C ILE A 753 -22.39 21.93 7.22
N VAL A 754 -21.57 20.97 6.77
CA VAL A 754 -21.97 19.95 5.80
C VAL A 754 -23.12 19.11 6.33
N VAL A 755 -22.97 18.54 7.52
CA VAL A 755 -24.01 17.69 8.14
C VAL A 755 -25.30 18.46 8.35
N ASN A 756 -25.25 19.70 8.84
CA ASN A 756 -26.45 20.54 9.01
C ASN A 756 -27.10 20.86 7.66
N SER A 757 -26.29 21.13 6.64
CA SER A 757 -26.78 21.38 5.27
C SER A 757 -27.46 20.15 4.67
N ILE A 758 -26.91 18.95 4.87
CA ILE A 758 -27.50 17.70 4.37
C ILE A 758 -28.79 17.35 5.13
N LYS A 759 -28.85 17.62 6.44
CA LYS A 759 -30.09 17.46 7.23
C LYS A 759 -31.21 18.37 6.72
N ALA A 760 -30.89 19.61 6.36
CA ALA A 760 -31.86 20.54 5.79
C ALA A 760 -32.28 20.15 4.37
N ASN A 761 -31.33 19.72 3.53
CA ASN A 761 -31.58 19.25 2.19
C ASN A 761 -30.58 18.16 1.78
N ARG A 762 -31.04 16.91 1.73
CA ARG A 762 -30.20 15.74 1.45
C ARG A 762 -29.49 15.82 0.10
N GLY A 763 -30.10 16.48 -0.89
CA GLY A 763 -29.52 16.67 -2.23
C GLY A 763 -28.23 17.50 -2.23
N LYS A 764 -27.95 18.27 -1.17
CA LYS A 764 -26.67 18.98 -1.01
C LYS A 764 -25.50 18.01 -0.84
N GLY A 765 -25.72 16.86 -0.21
CA GLY A 765 -24.67 15.86 -0.03
C GLY A 765 -24.19 15.30 -1.37
N ALA A 766 -25.12 14.86 -2.22
CA ALA A 766 -24.80 14.43 -3.59
C ALA A 766 -24.17 15.57 -4.42
N GLY A 767 -24.61 16.81 -4.21
CA GLY A 767 -24.01 17.99 -4.83
C GLY A 767 -22.54 18.17 -4.47
N LEU A 768 -22.17 18.02 -3.19
CA LEU A 768 -20.79 18.15 -2.73
C LEU A 768 -19.85 17.05 -3.26
N VAL A 769 -20.32 15.80 -3.31
CA VAL A 769 -19.55 14.69 -3.91
C VAL A 769 -19.32 14.94 -5.41
N ARG A 770 -20.37 15.37 -6.13
CA ARG A 770 -20.27 15.78 -7.54
C ARG A 770 -19.30 16.96 -7.72
N LEU A 771 -19.36 17.95 -6.83
CA LEU A 771 -18.53 19.14 -6.90
C LEU A 771 -17.04 18.82 -6.83
N LEU A 772 -16.62 17.88 -5.96
CA LEU A 772 -15.23 17.42 -5.92
C LEU A 772 -14.78 16.81 -7.25
N PHE A 773 -15.58 15.95 -7.85
CA PHE A 773 -15.25 15.34 -9.14
C PHE A 773 -15.16 16.39 -10.25
N HIS A 774 -16.15 17.27 -10.32
CA HIS A 774 -16.21 18.31 -11.35
C HIS A 774 -15.10 19.36 -11.22
N ASP A 775 -14.57 19.59 -10.02
CA ASP A 775 -13.40 20.43 -9.81
C ASP A 775 -12.11 19.70 -10.23
N CYS A 776 -11.83 18.57 -9.58
CA CYS A 776 -10.56 17.86 -9.71
C CYS A 776 -10.31 17.29 -11.12
N PHE A 777 -11.35 16.84 -11.81
CA PHE A 777 -11.19 16.08 -13.05
C PHE A 777 -10.90 16.97 -14.27
N VAL A 778 -11.04 18.29 -14.14
CA VAL A 778 -10.82 19.26 -15.22
C VAL A 778 -9.34 19.64 -15.29
N ARG A 779 -8.89 20.51 -14.38
CA ARG A 779 -7.50 20.98 -14.29
C ARG A 779 -6.81 20.54 -12.99
N GLY A 780 -7.35 19.60 -12.24
CA GLY A 780 -6.83 19.27 -10.90
C GLY A 780 -7.63 20.00 -9.82
N CYS A 781 -7.41 19.63 -8.56
CA CYS A 781 -8.24 20.07 -7.45
C CYS A 781 -7.82 21.48 -6.99
N ASP A 782 -8.42 22.50 -7.59
CA ASP A 782 -8.02 23.89 -7.41
C ASP A 782 -9.21 24.84 -7.15
N ALA A 783 -10.42 24.31 -6.95
CA ALA A 783 -11.65 25.08 -6.75
C ALA A 783 -11.94 26.12 -7.86
N SER A 784 -11.36 25.97 -9.04
CA SER A 784 -11.60 26.84 -10.20
C SER A 784 -13.04 26.75 -10.70
N VAL A 785 -13.74 25.63 -10.43
CA VAL A 785 -15.18 25.46 -10.71
C VAL A 785 -16.07 26.46 -9.97
N LEU A 786 -15.58 27.06 -8.87
CA LEU A 786 -16.34 28.02 -8.07
C LEU A 786 -16.29 29.45 -8.64
N LEU A 787 -15.34 29.75 -9.53
CA LEU A 787 -15.15 31.10 -10.08
C LEU A 787 -16.38 31.56 -10.87
N GLU A 788 -16.82 32.79 -10.58
CA GLU A 788 -17.92 33.45 -11.28
C GLU A 788 -17.45 34.20 -12.52
N LYS A 789 -18.40 34.50 -13.40
CA LYS A 789 -18.18 35.33 -14.57
C LYS A 789 -17.74 36.74 -14.15
N SER A 790 -16.71 37.25 -14.80
CA SER A 790 -16.19 38.61 -14.60
C SER A 790 -15.72 39.23 -15.91
N GLU A 791 -15.34 40.51 -15.89
CA GLU A 791 -14.74 41.17 -17.05
C GLU A 791 -13.46 40.46 -17.52
N MET A 792 -12.67 39.91 -16.60
CA MET A 792 -11.43 39.16 -16.91
C MET A 792 -11.67 37.68 -17.23
N ASN A 793 -12.83 37.12 -16.84
CA ASN A 793 -13.20 35.74 -17.13
C ASN A 793 -14.65 35.64 -17.58
N MET A 794 -14.88 35.80 -18.88
CA MET A 794 -16.22 35.82 -19.47
C MET A 794 -16.88 34.44 -19.58
N HIS A 795 -16.11 33.35 -19.46
CA HIS A 795 -16.58 31.97 -19.70
C HIS A 795 -15.96 30.98 -18.69
N PRO A 796 -16.31 31.07 -17.39
CA PRO A 796 -15.78 30.18 -16.35
C PRO A 796 -16.32 28.74 -16.50
N GLU A 797 -15.66 27.77 -15.85
CA GLU A 797 -16.07 26.36 -15.79
C GLU A 797 -17.52 26.18 -15.34
N LYS A 798 -17.96 27.04 -14.42
CA LYS A 798 -19.32 27.07 -13.89
C LYS A 798 -20.41 27.21 -14.97
N GLU A 799 -20.10 27.87 -16.09
CA GLU A 799 -21.03 28.05 -17.23
C GLU A 799 -20.95 26.94 -18.29
N SER A 800 -20.09 25.93 -18.11
CA SER A 800 -19.97 24.80 -19.05
C SER A 800 -21.24 23.93 -19.08
N GLN A 801 -21.48 23.29 -20.22
CA GLN A 801 -22.60 22.36 -20.38
C GLN A 801 -22.46 21.17 -19.41
N ALA A 802 -21.23 20.71 -19.18
CA ALA A 802 -20.93 19.63 -18.24
C ALA A 802 -21.23 19.98 -16.77
N ASN A 803 -21.18 21.27 -16.38
CA ASN A 803 -21.42 21.73 -15.02
C ASN A 803 -22.85 22.19 -14.73
N ILE A 804 -23.78 22.04 -15.68
CA ILE A 804 -25.19 22.39 -15.46
C ILE A 804 -25.76 21.66 -14.25
N GLY A 805 -26.43 22.43 -13.39
CA GLY A 805 -27.11 21.91 -12.20
C GLY A 805 -26.19 21.41 -11.09
N ILE A 806 -24.91 21.82 -11.09
CA ILE A 806 -24.01 21.59 -9.95
C ILE A 806 -24.55 22.31 -8.71
N ARG A 807 -24.51 21.66 -7.55
CA ARG A 807 -25.11 22.15 -6.29
C ARG A 807 -24.09 22.11 -5.16
N GLY A 808 -24.39 22.78 -4.04
CA GLY A 808 -23.56 22.74 -2.83
C GLY A 808 -22.56 23.89 -2.71
N MET A 809 -22.49 24.80 -3.70
CA MET A 809 -21.63 25.99 -3.64
C MET A 809 -21.99 26.92 -2.50
N ASP A 810 -23.29 27.04 -2.16
CA ASP A 810 -23.76 27.78 -0.99
C ASP A 810 -23.23 27.21 0.33
N VAL A 811 -23.02 25.89 0.39
CA VAL A 811 -22.40 25.22 1.54
C VAL A 811 -20.91 25.55 1.61
N ILE A 812 -20.21 25.54 0.47
CA ILE A 812 -18.80 25.91 0.39
C ILE A 812 -18.61 27.37 0.84
N ASP A 813 -19.46 28.29 0.38
CA ASP A 813 -19.40 29.70 0.79
C ASP A 813 -19.69 29.89 2.28
N ALA A 814 -20.66 29.15 2.84
CA ALA A 814 -20.94 29.17 4.27
C ALA A 814 -19.76 28.66 5.11
N ILE A 815 -19.10 27.59 4.66
CA ILE A 815 -17.88 27.08 5.29
C ILE A 815 -16.77 28.10 5.19
N LYS A 816 -16.55 28.67 4.00
CA LYS A 816 -15.51 29.66 3.77
C LYS A 816 -15.71 30.88 4.66
N ALA A 817 -16.93 31.42 4.75
CA ALA A 817 -17.24 32.54 5.63
C ALA A 817 -16.96 32.23 7.11
N ALA A 818 -17.31 31.03 7.58
CA ALA A 818 -17.04 30.61 8.95
C ALA A 818 -15.54 30.47 9.23
N LEU A 819 -14.78 29.94 8.27
CA LEU A 819 -13.33 29.78 8.37
C LEU A 819 -12.61 31.12 8.28
N GLU A 820 -13.01 32.02 7.38
CA GLU A 820 -12.43 33.36 7.26
C GLU A 820 -12.66 34.21 8.52
N ALA A 821 -13.80 34.04 9.21
CA ALA A 821 -14.03 34.68 10.51
C ALA A 821 -13.10 34.15 11.61
N ARG A 822 -12.55 32.95 11.46
CA ARG A 822 -11.73 32.27 12.48
C ARG A 822 -10.23 32.35 12.21
N CYS A 823 -9.83 32.14 10.96
CA CYS A 823 -8.46 32.12 10.48
C CYS A 823 -8.41 32.72 9.06
N PRO A 824 -8.43 34.07 8.95
CA PRO A 824 -8.46 34.77 7.67
C PRO A 824 -7.33 34.31 6.74
N ASN A 825 -7.63 34.20 5.45
CA ASN A 825 -6.69 33.88 4.37
C ASN A 825 -5.83 32.63 4.61
N THR A 826 -6.35 31.66 5.37
CA THR A 826 -5.58 30.47 5.77
C THR A 826 -5.99 29.22 5.02
N VAL A 827 -7.30 28.97 4.85
CA VAL A 827 -7.82 27.72 4.28
C VAL A 827 -8.28 27.93 2.85
N SER A 828 -7.78 27.14 1.90
CA SER A 828 -8.20 27.21 0.49
C SER A 828 -9.61 26.69 0.28
N CYS A 829 -10.29 27.21 -0.75
CA CYS A 829 -11.57 26.68 -1.20
C CYS A 829 -11.43 25.26 -1.76
N ALA A 830 -10.30 24.94 -2.38
CA ALA A 830 -9.99 23.59 -2.87
C ALA A 830 -10.01 22.55 -1.74
N ASP A 831 -9.40 22.87 -0.59
CA ASP A 831 -9.47 21.98 0.58
C ASP A 831 -10.88 21.92 1.19
N ILE A 832 -11.63 23.03 1.17
CA ILE A 832 -13.03 23.03 1.63
C ILE A 832 -13.88 22.07 0.78
N ILE A 833 -13.74 22.08 -0.55
CA ILE A 833 -14.45 21.12 -1.43
C ILE A 833 -14.09 19.68 -1.04
N ALA A 834 -12.80 19.38 -0.89
CA ALA A 834 -12.32 18.04 -0.59
C ALA A 834 -12.82 17.52 0.77
N TYR A 835 -12.73 18.33 1.83
CA TYR A 835 -13.29 18.00 3.14
C TYR A 835 -14.81 17.87 3.11
N ALA A 836 -15.50 18.75 2.39
CA ALA A 836 -16.96 18.73 2.32
C ALA A 836 -17.48 17.48 1.59
N ALA A 837 -16.81 17.05 0.52
CA ALA A 837 -17.14 15.82 -0.18
C ALA A 837 -16.90 14.57 0.69
N ARG A 838 -15.79 14.51 1.45
CA ARG A 838 -15.56 13.44 2.44
C ARG A 838 -16.68 13.38 3.47
N ASP A 839 -17.02 14.52 4.08
CA ASP A 839 -18.04 14.59 5.13
C ASP A 839 -19.44 14.26 4.59
N ALA A 840 -19.72 14.65 3.34
CA ALA A 840 -20.93 14.24 2.64
C ALA A 840 -20.97 12.73 2.39
N SER A 841 -19.90 12.14 1.84
CA SER A 841 -19.79 10.70 1.60
C SER A 841 -19.97 9.90 2.90
N ARG A 842 -19.31 10.31 3.98
CA ARG A 842 -19.46 9.70 5.31
C ARG A 842 -20.88 9.77 5.83
N TYR A 843 -21.52 10.94 5.74
CA TYR A 843 -22.88 11.11 6.23
C TYR A 843 -23.90 10.31 5.41
N LEU A 844 -23.79 10.34 4.08
CA LEU A 844 -24.73 9.66 3.18
C LEU A 844 -24.58 8.14 3.19
N SER A 845 -23.40 7.62 3.54
CA SER A 845 -23.14 6.17 3.68
C SER A 845 -23.31 5.65 5.12
N ARG A 846 -23.76 6.50 6.07
CA ARG A 846 -23.83 6.18 7.51
C ARG A 846 -22.48 5.70 8.09
N GLY A 847 -21.39 6.28 7.61
CA GLY A 847 -20.03 5.92 8.01
C GLY A 847 -19.42 4.76 7.23
N GLY A 848 -20.12 4.20 6.24
CA GLY A 848 -19.56 3.17 5.36
C GLY A 848 -18.35 3.68 4.57
N VAL A 849 -18.47 4.87 3.99
CA VAL A 849 -17.39 5.57 3.28
C VAL A 849 -16.79 6.63 4.22
N ASP A 850 -15.71 6.28 4.91
CA ASP A 850 -15.02 7.18 5.84
C ASP A 850 -13.50 7.10 5.62
N PHE A 851 -12.90 8.21 5.21
CA PHE A 851 -11.51 8.23 4.77
C PHE A 851 -10.83 9.56 5.17
N PRO A 852 -9.53 9.55 5.51
CA PRO A 852 -8.79 10.78 5.72
C PRO A 852 -8.53 11.47 4.37
N VAL A 853 -8.69 12.80 4.32
CA VAL A 853 -8.39 13.61 3.14
C VAL A 853 -7.20 14.51 3.46
N PRO A 854 -6.12 14.49 2.67
CA PRO A 854 -5.02 15.41 2.88
C PRO A 854 -5.40 16.82 2.41
N GLY A 855 -4.96 17.84 3.14
CA GLY A 855 -5.12 19.26 2.80
C GLY A 855 -3.79 19.92 2.42
N GLY A 856 -3.86 21.19 2.03
CA GLY A 856 -2.73 22.02 1.58
C GLY A 856 -2.84 22.51 0.14
N ARG A 857 -3.99 22.30 -0.52
CA ARG A 857 -4.22 22.76 -1.90
C ARG A 857 -4.27 24.28 -1.97
N LEU A 858 -3.93 24.83 -3.13
CA LEU A 858 -4.15 26.23 -3.46
C LEU A 858 -5.35 26.37 -4.39
N ASP A 859 -5.97 27.54 -4.36
CA ASP A 859 -7.06 27.90 -5.26
C ASP A 859 -6.51 28.38 -6.59
N GLY A 860 -6.92 27.73 -7.68
CA GLY A 860 -6.53 28.07 -9.04
C GLY A 860 -7.15 29.39 -9.50
N VAL A 861 -6.39 30.16 -10.28
CA VAL A 861 -6.82 31.46 -10.83
C VAL A 861 -7.34 31.38 -12.27
N VAL A 862 -7.39 30.17 -12.85
CA VAL A 862 -7.81 29.94 -14.24
C VAL A 862 -9.03 29.01 -14.23
N SER A 863 -10.13 29.46 -14.81
CA SER A 863 -11.37 28.68 -14.96
C SER A 863 -11.92 28.91 -16.36
N ARG A 864 -12.13 27.86 -17.14
CA ARG A 864 -12.58 27.92 -18.54
C ARG A 864 -13.64 26.86 -18.84
N SER A 865 -14.82 27.28 -19.32
CA SER A 865 -15.92 26.37 -19.69
C SER A 865 -15.50 25.26 -20.66
N ARG A 866 -14.71 25.61 -21.67
CA ARG A 866 -14.17 24.65 -22.66
C ARG A 866 -13.29 23.57 -22.05
N ASP A 867 -12.60 23.85 -20.95
CA ASP A 867 -11.75 22.86 -20.29
C ASP A 867 -12.67 21.83 -19.60
N ALA A 868 -13.72 22.30 -18.90
CA ALA A 868 -14.73 21.41 -18.31
C ALA A 868 -15.43 20.53 -19.34
N ASP A 869 -15.90 21.10 -20.46
CA ASP A 869 -16.56 20.35 -21.54
C ASP A 869 -15.62 19.34 -22.24
N ALA A 870 -14.30 19.58 -22.23
CA ALA A 870 -13.32 18.70 -22.85
C ALA A 870 -12.83 17.55 -21.95
N PHE A 871 -12.86 17.74 -20.64
CA PHE A 871 -12.28 16.80 -19.68
C PHE A 871 -13.32 16.00 -18.89
N LEU A 872 -14.53 16.52 -18.67
CA LEU A 872 -15.55 15.77 -17.95
C LEU A 872 -16.17 14.67 -18.83
N PRO A 873 -16.47 13.48 -18.27
CA PRO A 873 -17.12 12.41 -19.01
C PRO A 873 -18.51 12.81 -19.52
N ASP A 874 -18.81 12.52 -20.79
CA ASP A 874 -20.12 12.71 -21.36
C ASP A 874 -21.09 11.58 -20.96
N SER A 875 -22.32 11.93 -20.61
CA SER A 875 -23.41 11.00 -20.28
C SER A 875 -23.72 9.93 -21.34
N ALA A 876 -23.39 10.21 -22.60
CA ALA A 876 -23.57 9.40 -23.79
C ALA A 876 -22.28 8.64 -24.19
N ALA A 877 -21.18 8.78 -23.43
CA ALA A 877 -19.91 8.14 -23.76
C ALA A 877 -20.01 6.61 -23.75
N ASN A 878 -19.34 5.98 -24.71
CA ASN A 878 -19.14 4.52 -24.71
C ASN A 878 -17.94 4.13 -23.82
N LEU A 879 -17.77 2.83 -23.57
CA LEU A 879 -16.73 2.33 -22.68
C LEU A 879 -15.32 2.74 -23.10
N THR A 880 -15.01 2.70 -24.41
CA THR A 880 -13.70 3.12 -24.92
C THR A 880 -13.42 4.60 -24.64
N GLY A 881 -14.43 5.45 -24.76
CA GLY A 881 -14.35 6.87 -24.43
C GLY A 881 -14.09 7.10 -22.93
N LEU A 882 -14.84 6.40 -22.07
CA LEU A 882 -14.68 6.47 -20.61
C LEU A 882 -13.29 6.02 -20.17
N VAL A 883 -12.82 4.86 -20.65
CA VAL A 883 -11.49 4.34 -20.31
C VAL A 883 -10.40 5.30 -20.78
N ARG A 884 -10.51 5.88 -21.99
CA ARG A 884 -9.56 6.88 -22.48
C ARG A 884 -9.55 8.13 -21.59
N ASN A 885 -10.74 8.59 -21.18
CA ASN A 885 -10.89 9.78 -20.34
C ASN A 885 -10.24 9.59 -18.95
N PHE A 886 -10.46 8.45 -18.30
CA PHE A 886 -9.86 8.11 -17.00
C PHE A 886 -8.35 7.84 -17.08
N ARG A 887 -7.88 7.12 -18.11
CA ARG A 887 -6.44 6.86 -18.30
C ARG A 887 -5.63 8.14 -18.51
N ARG A 888 -6.20 9.20 -19.12
CA ARG A 888 -5.55 10.52 -19.23
C ARG A 888 -5.26 11.17 -17.87
N LYS A 889 -5.95 10.74 -16.82
CA LYS A 889 -5.78 11.20 -15.43
C LYS A 889 -5.11 10.13 -14.55
N ASN A 890 -4.51 9.10 -15.18
CA ASN A 890 -3.86 7.98 -14.51
C ASN A 890 -4.81 7.13 -13.62
N PHE A 891 -6.07 6.99 -14.04
CA PHE A 891 -7.02 6.08 -13.39
C PHE A 891 -7.20 4.77 -14.17
N THR A 892 -7.39 3.67 -13.44
CA THR A 892 -7.63 2.33 -13.98
C THR A 892 -9.09 2.13 -14.39
N VAL A 893 -9.39 0.99 -15.04
CA VAL A 893 -10.77 0.60 -15.36
C VAL A 893 -11.56 0.29 -14.10
N GLU A 894 -10.93 -0.33 -13.09
CA GLU A 894 -11.52 -0.54 -11.76
C GLU A 894 -11.92 0.81 -11.13
N GLU A 895 -11.03 1.80 -11.11
CA GLU A 895 -11.31 3.11 -10.50
C GLU A 895 -12.39 3.92 -11.25
N LEU A 896 -12.49 3.76 -12.57
CA LEU A 896 -13.65 4.23 -13.34
C LEU A 896 -14.96 3.62 -12.80
N VAL A 897 -14.99 2.30 -12.62
CA VAL A 897 -16.17 1.59 -12.11
C VAL A 897 -16.48 1.97 -10.66
N ILE A 898 -15.45 2.12 -9.81
CA ILE A 898 -15.58 2.58 -8.42
C ILE A 898 -16.23 3.96 -8.38
N LEU A 899 -15.65 4.97 -9.05
CA LEU A 899 -16.10 6.36 -8.98
C LEU A 899 -17.50 6.54 -9.60
N SER A 900 -17.84 5.72 -10.61
CA SER A 900 -19.20 5.69 -11.18
C SER A 900 -20.27 5.29 -10.15
N GLY A 901 -19.89 4.57 -9.07
CA GLY A 901 -20.75 4.24 -7.94
C GLY A 901 -21.37 5.46 -7.23
N ALA A 902 -20.80 6.66 -7.40
CA ALA A 902 -21.38 7.91 -6.93
C ALA A 902 -22.78 8.20 -7.52
N HIS A 903 -23.12 7.61 -8.68
CA HIS A 903 -24.45 7.70 -9.27
C HIS A 903 -25.52 6.93 -8.49
N SER A 904 -25.16 6.26 -7.38
CA SER A 904 -26.11 5.72 -6.40
C SER A 904 -26.89 6.80 -5.63
N ILE A 905 -26.47 8.08 -5.72
CA ILE A 905 -27.12 9.22 -5.08
C ILE A 905 -27.35 10.37 -6.08
N GLY A 906 -28.23 11.31 -5.70
CA GLY A 906 -28.46 12.53 -6.44
C GLY A 906 -29.51 12.40 -7.53
N VAL A 907 -29.57 13.47 -8.33
CA VAL A 907 -30.59 13.67 -9.36
C VAL A 907 -29.96 14.22 -10.62
N THR A 908 -30.65 14.05 -11.75
CA THR A 908 -30.21 14.52 -13.06
C THR A 908 -31.37 15.08 -13.87
N HIS A 909 -31.05 15.94 -14.84
CA HIS A 909 -32.01 16.57 -15.74
C HIS A 909 -32.30 15.66 -16.94
N CYS A 910 -33.56 15.60 -17.37
CA CYS A 910 -34.00 14.80 -18.53
C CYS A 910 -33.20 15.07 -19.81
N THR A 911 -32.78 16.33 -20.04
CA THR A 911 -31.95 16.67 -21.20
C THR A 911 -30.58 15.99 -21.17
N SER A 912 -30.04 15.64 -20.00
CA SER A 912 -28.73 15.01 -19.84
C SER A 912 -28.70 13.53 -20.21
N PHE A 913 -29.84 12.91 -20.50
CA PHE A 913 -29.90 11.50 -20.92
C PHE A 913 -30.99 11.26 -21.97
N ALA A 914 -31.40 12.31 -22.70
CA ALA A 914 -32.48 12.23 -23.69
C ALA A 914 -32.27 11.09 -24.70
N GLY A 915 -31.05 10.91 -25.20
CA GLY A 915 -30.69 9.83 -26.13
C GLY A 915 -30.89 8.41 -25.55
N ARG A 916 -30.97 8.27 -24.23
CA ARG A 916 -31.22 6.99 -23.57
C ARG A 916 -32.70 6.60 -23.58
N LEU A 917 -33.61 7.57 -23.70
CA LEU A 917 -35.06 7.33 -23.70
C LEU A 917 -35.55 6.56 -24.94
N THR A 918 -34.74 6.52 -26.00
CA THR A 918 -35.01 5.77 -27.24
C THR A 918 -34.08 4.55 -27.43
N ALA A 919 -33.27 4.20 -26.43
CA ALA A 919 -32.35 3.08 -26.52
C ALA A 919 -33.10 1.73 -26.61
N PRO A 920 -32.55 0.73 -27.33
CA PRO A 920 -33.20 -0.57 -27.50
C PRO A 920 -33.22 -1.38 -26.20
N ASP A 921 -34.14 -2.36 -26.11
CA ASP A 921 -34.36 -3.20 -24.91
C ASP A 921 -33.12 -3.99 -24.46
N ALA A 922 -32.18 -4.23 -25.38
CA ALA A 922 -30.88 -4.84 -25.07
C ALA A 922 -29.92 -3.92 -24.29
N GLN A 923 -30.23 -2.63 -24.20
CA GLN A 923 -29.39 -1.61 -23.56
C GLN A 923 -30.05 -0.90 -22.38
N ILE A 924 -31.37 -0.98 -22.26
CA ILE A 924 -32.13 -0.40 -21.15
C ILE A 924 -33.30 -1.30 -20.79
N ASN A 925 -33.54 -1.47 -19.50
CA ASN A 925 -34.72 -2.17 -19.03
C ASN A 925 -36.01 -1.48 -19.54
N PRO A 926 -36.90 -2.18 -20.26
CA PRO A 926 -38.08 -1.54 -20.86
C PRO A 926 -39.01 -0.88 -19.84
N GLY A 927 -39.17 -1.50 -18.67
CA GLY A 927 -39.94 -0.95 -17.56
C GLY A 927 -39.32 0.34 -17.03
N TYR A 928 -38.00 0.35 -16.83
CA TYR A 928 -37.27 1.54 -16.41
C TYR A 928 -37.35 2.67 -17.44
N ARG A 929 -37.19 2.36 -18.73
CA ARG A 929 -37.33 3.32 -19.82
C ARG A 929 -38.70 3.99 -19.78
N ASN A 930 -39.78 3.22 -19.65
CA ASN A 930 -41.14 3.76 -19.58
C ASN A 930 -41.34 4.66 -18.35
N LEU A 931 -40.77 4.30 -17.21
CA LEU A 931 -40.77 5.14 -16.01
C LEU A 931 -40.08 6.49 -16.28
N LEU A 932 -38.88 6.49 -16.87
CA LEU A 932 -38.15 7.71 -17.23
C LEU A 932 -38.92 8.58 -18.24
N VAL A 933 -39.46 7.97 -19.32
CA VAL A 933 -40.26 8.68 -20.33
C VAL A 933 -41.47 9.38 -19.69
N SER A 934 -42.16 8.71 -18.76
CA SER A 934 -43.31 9.30 -18.06
C SER A 934 -42.92 10.54 -17.24
N LYS A 935 -41.73 10.53 -16.62
CA LYS A 935 -41.23 11.63 -15.79
C LYS A 935 -40.66 12.78 -16.61
N CYS A 936 -40.09 12.48 -17.76
CA CYS A 936 -39.57 13.48 -18.68
C CYS A 936 -40.64 14.09 -19.59
N GLY A 937 -41.90 13.66 -19.46
CA GLY A 937 -43.01 14.15 -20.30
C GLY A 937 -42.86 13.76 -21.77
N GLY A 938 -42.17 12.65 -22.07
CA GLY A 938 -41.92 12.17 -23.42
C GLY A 938 -40.48 11.68 -23.65
N VAL A 939 -40.18 11.29 -24.90
CA VAL A 939 -38.87 10.78 -25.33
C VAL A 939 -37.89 11.87 -25.80
N SER A 940 -38.36 13.12 -25.91
CA SER A 940 -37.57 14.25 -26.40
C SER A 940 -37.74 15.47 -25.49
N PRO A 941 -37.16 15.44 -24.28
CA PRO A 941 -37.21 16.56 -23.35
C PRO A 941 -36.48 17.78 -23.95
N THR A 942 -37.08 18.95 -23.81
CA THR A 942 -36.53 20.25 -24.25
C THR A 942 -36.09 21.08 -23.03
N ALA A 943 -35.43 22.22 -23.26
CA ALA A 943 -35.08 23.15 -22.18
C ALA A 943 -36.32 23.63 -21.38
N THR A 944 -37.49 23.73 -22.02
CA THR A 944 -38.76 24.14 -21.39
C THR A 944 -39.47 23.00 -20.64
N ASN A 945 -39.07 21.75 -20.88
CA ASN A 945 -39.63 20.55 -20.24
C ASN A 945 -38.51 19.67 -19.65
N ASN A 946 -37.60 20.29 -18.89
CA ASN A 946 -36.40 19.64 -18.38
C ASN A 946 -36.55 19.18 -16.92
N HIS A 947 -37.45 18.24 -16.69
CA HIS A 947 -37.69 17.68 -15.36
C HIS A 947 -36.44 17.01 -14.77
N VAL A 948 -36.42 16.91 -13.44
CA VAL A 948 -35.35 16.27 -12.68
C VAL A 948 -35.80 14.89 -12.24
N VAL A 949 -34.96 13.87 -12.41
CA VAL A 949 -35.20 12.49 -11.98
C VAL A 949 -34.09 12.05 -11.01
N VAL A 950 -34.38 11.09 -10.12
CA VAL A 950 -33.33 10.51 -9.27
C VAL A 950 -32.42 9.62 -10.10
N ASN A 951 -31.13 9.57 -9.75
CA ASN A 951 -30.15 8.75 -10.47
C ASN A 951 -30.31 7.25 -10.20
N ASN A 952 -30.94 6.90 -9.08
CA ASN A 952 -31.00 5.53 -8.57
C ASN A 952 -32.45 5.07 -8.38
N VAL A 953 -32.79 3.91 -8.97
CA VAL A 953 -34.11 3.28 -8.86
C VAL A 953 -34.51 2.99 -7.41
N ARG A 954 -33.55 2.76 -6.52
CA ARG A 954 -33.81 2.57 -5.08
C ARG A 954 -34.53 3.77 -4.45
N ASP A 955 -34.27 4.98 -4.95
CA ASP A 955 -34.79 6.24 -4.40
C ASP A 955 -36.09 6.71 -5.07
N GLU A 956 -36.62 5.87 -5.97
CA GLU A 956 -37.85 6.14 -6.70
C GLU A 956 -39.12 5.90 -5.89
N ASP A 957 -40.26 6.38 -6.42
CA ASP A 957 -41.57 6.04 -5.87
C ASP A 957 -41.83 4.53 -5.97
N GLY A 958 -41.95 3.86 -4.83
CA GLY A 958 -42.08 2.40 -4.78
C GLY A 958 -43.31 1.86 -5.52
N ALA A 959 -44.41 2.62 -5.57
CA ALA A 959 -45.60 2.22 -6.32
C ALA A 959 -45.37 2.34 -7.84
N ALA A 960 -44.70 3.40 -8.30
CA ALA A 960 -44.30 3.55 -9.69
C ALA A 960 -43.31 2.45 -10.12
N VAL A 961 -42.30 2.14 -9.29
CA VAL A 961 -41.35 1.05 -9.54
C VAL A 961 -42.06 -0.30 -9.53
N ALA A 962 -42.97 -0.57 -8.59
CA ALA A 962 -43.69 -1.84 -8.56
C ALA A 962 -44.55 -2.07 -9.81
N ARG A 963 -45.12 -1.01 -10.39
CA ARG A 963 -45.85 -1.09 -11.67
C ARG A 963 -44.93 -1.28 -12.86
N ALA A 964 -43.83 -0.52 -12.93
CA ALA A 964 -42.94 -0.52 -14.09
C ALA A 964 -41.93 -1.69 -14.08
N MET A 965 -41.47 -2.09 -12.91
CA MET A 965 -40.41 -3.07 -12.67
C MET A 965 -40.69 -3.89 -11.39
N PRO A 966 -41.64 -4.84 -11.42
CA PRO A 966 -42.07 -5.58 -10.23
C PRO A 966 -40.93 -6.27 -9.47
N GLY A 967 -39.95 -6.83 -10.20
CA GLY A 967 -38.78 -7.51 -9.62
C GLY A 967 -37.79 -6.57 -8.90
N PHE A 968 -37.95 -5.25 -9.03
CA PHE A 968 -37.15 -4.24 -8.35
C PHE A 968 -37.85 -3.61 -7.14
N ALA A 969 -39.14 -3.86 -6.95
CA ALA A 969 -39.93 -3.24 -5.88
C ALA A 969 -39.32 -3.49 -4.48
N ALA A 970 -38.80 -4.69 -4.23
CA ALA A 970 -38.16 -5.07 -2.96
C ALA A 970 -36.85 -4.30 -2.69
N ARG A 971 -36.25 -3.69 -3.72
CA ARG A 971 -35.01 -2.92 -3.61
C ARG A 971 -35.26 -1.44 -3.33
N VAL A 972 -36.50 -0.95 -3.44
CA VAL A 972 -36.84 0.45 -3.16
C VAL A 972 -36.81 0.70 -1.65
N ARG A 973 -36.17 1.79 -1.21
CA ARG A 973 -36.07 2.16 0.22
C ARG A 973 -36.71 3.52 0.47
N LYS A 974 -37.28 3.71 1.67
CA LYS A 974 -37.81 5.03 2.11
C LYS A 974 -36.71 6.08 2.32
N ALA A 975 -35.46 5.67 2.50
CA ALA A 975 -34.33 6.59 2.70
C ALA A 975 -33.74 7.03 1.36
N ARG A 976 -34.06 8.26 0.93
CA ARG A 976 -33.54 8.88 -0.31
C ARG A 976 -32.06 9.28 -0.17
N ASP A 977 -31.29 9.25 -1.25
CA ASP A 977 -29.87 9.67 -1.32
C ASP A 977 -28.99 8.94 -0.29
N TYR A 978 -29.00 7.61 -0.29
CA TYR A 978 -28.08 6.79 0.49
C TYR A 978 -26.91 6.33 -0.38
N LEU A 979 -25.67 6.60 0.05
CA LEU A 979 -24.48 6.23 -0.71
C LEU A 979 -24.15 4.76 -0.40
N ASP A 980 -24.39 3.87 -1.37
CA ASP A 980 -24.18 2.42 -1.27
C ASP A 980 -23.90 1.79 -2.65
N ASN A 981 -23.74 0.47 -2.67
CA ASN A 981 -23.44 -0.31 -3.87
C ASN A 981 -24.67 -0.60 -4.76
N SER A 982 -25.84 0.00 -4.51
CA SER A 982 -27.06 -0.25 -5.31
C SER A 982 -26.95 0.21 -6.76
N TYR A 983 -26.02 1.13 -7.07
CA TYR A 983 -25.64 1.48 -8.43
C TYR A 983 -25.29 0.24 -9.27
N TYR A 984 -24.48 -0.67 -8.72
CA TYR A 984 -24.04 -1.88 -9.45
C TYR A 984 -25.17 -2.88 -9.64
N HIS A 985 -26.08 -2.99 -8.68
CA HIS A 985 -27.31 -3.78 -8.84
C HIS A 985 -28.20 -3.22 -9.95
N ASN A 986 -28.25 -1.89 -10.12
CA ASN A 986 -28.98 -1.24 -11.20
C ASN A 986 -28.29 -1.45 -12.55
N ASN A 987 -26.95 -1.38 -12.61
CA ASN A 987 -26.22 -1.71 -13.85
C ASN A 987 -26.58 -3.11 -14.32
N LEU A 988 -26.47 -4.12 -13.45
CA LEU A 988 -26.75 -5.52 -13.80
C LEU A 988 -28.19 -5.75 -14.27
N ALA A 989 -29.12 -4.87 -13.89
CA ALA A 989 -30.51 -4.90 -14.35
C ALA A 989 -30.80 -3.95 -15.53
N MET A 990 -29.78 -3.28 -16.08
CA MET A 990 -29.90 -2.26 -17.14
C MET A 990 -30.85 -1.12 -16.76
N ALA A 991 -30.92 -0.80 -15.48
CA ALA A 991 -31.81 0.20 -14.88
C ALA A 991 -31.02 1.43 -14.41
N VAL A 992 -30.14 1.93 -15.27
CA VAL A 992 -29.27 3.09 -15.01
C VAL A 992 -29.56 4.20 -16.00
N THR A 993 -29.46 5.45 -15.55
CA THR A 993 -29.96 6.62 -16.28
C THR A 993 -29.06 7.02 -17.44
N PHE A 994 -27.73 7.05 -17.28
CA PHE A 994 -26.81 7.49 -18.33
C PHE A 994 -26.30 6.33 -19.18
N HIS A 995 -26.14 6.56 -20.49
CA HIS A 995 -25.57 5.53 -21.40
C HIS A 995 -24.18 5.10 -20.94
N ALA A 996 -23.37 6.05 -20.47
CA ALA A 996 -22.06 5.80 -19.87
C ALA A 996 -22.09 4.74 -18.76
N ASP A 997 -23.12 4.74 -17.91
CA ASP A 997 -23.26 3.75 -16.84
C ASP A 997 -23.48 2.34 -17.40
N TRP A 998 -24.35 2.21 -18.42
CA TRP A 998 -24.60 0.91 -19.04
C TRP A 998 -23.42 0.42 -19.86
N ALA A 999 -22.65 1.33 -20.47
CA ALA A 999 -21.47 0.99 -21.22
C ALA A 999 -20.44 0.21 -20.37
N LEU A 1000 -20.45 0.34 -19.05
CA LEU A 1000 -19.61 -0.47 -18.15
C LEU A 1000 -19.87 -1.99 -18.27
N LEU A 1001 -21.06 -2.39 -18.74
CA LEU A 1001 -21.41 -3.80 -18.94
C LEU A 1001 -20.90 -4.39 -20.26
N THR A 1002 -20.44 -3.56 -21.21
CA THR A 1002 -20.08 -4.02 -22.56
C THR A 1002 -18.66 -4.58 -22.62
N GLY A 1003 -17.80 -4.28 -21.63
CA GLY A 1003 -16.44 -4.80 -21.53
C GLY A 1003 -16.30 -5.84 -20.42
N LYS A 1004 -15.50 -6.89 -20.66
CA LYS A 1004 -15.31 -8.01 -19.71
C LYS A 1004 -14.73 -7.54 -18.36
N GLU A 1005 -13.70 -6.69 -18.40
CA GLU A 1005 -13.02 -6.16 -17.21
C GLU A 1005 -13.96 -5.27 -16.36
N ALA A 1006 -14.52 -4.22 -16.96
CA ALA A 1006 -15.45 -3.32 -16.27
C ALA A 1006 -16.67 -4.07 -15.71
N ARG A 1007 -17.25 -5.02 -16.47
CA ARG A 1007 -18.33 -5.87 -16.00
C ARG A 1007 -17.92 -6.75 -14.81
N GLY A 1008 -16.68 -7.23 -14.78
CA GLY A 1008 -16.12 -7.98 -13.66
C GLY A 1008 -16.22 -7.19 -12.35
N HIS A 1009 -15.72 -5.95 -12.36
CA HIS A 1009 -15.79 -5.06 -11.20
C HIS A 1009 -17.23 -4.67 -10.83
N VAL A 1010 -18.12 -4.46 -11.82
CA VAL A 1010 -19.55 -4.23 -11.53
C VAL A 1010 -20.16 -5.41 -10.77
N VAL A 1011 -19.83 -6.65 -11.14
CA VAL A 1011 -20.32 -7.85 -10.44
C VAL A 1011 -19.71 -7.96 -9.04
N GLU A 1012 -18.44 -7.63 -8.88
CA GLU A 1012 -17.72 -7.64 -7.61
C GLU A 1012 -18.33 -6.66 -6.60
N TYR A 1013 -18.47 -5.38 -6.98
CA TYR A 1013 -19.03 -4.37 -6.10
C TYR A 1013 -20.54 -4.55 -5.85
N ALA A 1014 -21.28 -5.16 -6.78
CA ALA A 1014 -22.64 -5.61 -6.52
C ALA A 1014 -22.69 -6.66 -5.40
N LYS A 1015 -21.68 -7.52 -5.26
CA LYS A 1015 -21.63 -8.58 -4.23
C LYS A 1015 -21.05 -8.09 -2.91
N ASN A 1016 -20.14 -7.13 -2.92
CA ASN A 1016 -19.41 -6.69 -1.74
C ASN A 1016 -19.51 -5.17 -1.53
N ALA A 1017 -20.53 -4.76 -0.77
CA ALA A 1017 -20.77 -3.35 -0.46
C ALA A 1017 -19.66 -2.74 0.41
N THR A 1018 -19.07 -3.51 1.33
CA THR A 1018 -18.00 -3.05 2.20
C THR A 1018 -16.72 -2.78 1.43
N LEU A 1019 -16.35 -3.70 0.52
CA LEU A 1019 -15.20 -3.51 -0.38
C LEU A 1019 -15.39 -2.25 -1.22
N TRP A 1020 -16.58 -2.07 -1.81
CA TRP A 1020 -16.88 -0.86 -2.57
C TRP A 1020 -16.74 0.42 -1.72
N ASN A 1021 -17.26 0.43 -0.48
CA ASN A 1021 -17.17 1.60 0.37
C ASN A 1021 -15.72 2.06 0.63
N VAL A 1022 -14.83 1.09 0.87
CA VAL A 1022 -13.39 1.34 1.08
C VAL A 1022 -12.75 1.85 -0.21
N ASP A 1023 -12.92 1.10 -1.31
CA ASP A 1023 -12.34 1.44 -2.61
C ASP A 1023 -12.83 2.79 -3.13
N PHE A 1024 -14.10 3.13 -2.88
CA PHE A 1024 -14.68 4.43 -3.21
C PHE A 1024 -14.04 5.57 -2.41
N GLY A 1025 -13.75 5.36 -1.13
CA GLY A 1025 -12.97 6.29 -0.33
C GLY A 1025 -11.57 6.52 -0.91
N ASP A 1026 -10.87 5.45 -1.26
CA ASP A 1026 -9.51 5.51 -1.83
C ASP A 1026 -9.47 6.22 -3.18
N ALA A 1027 -10.44 5.92 -4.05
CA ALA A 1027 -10.58 6.59 -5.33
C ALA A 1027 -10.87 8.09 -5.17
N LEU A 1028 -11.68 8.49 -4.18
CA LEU A 1028 -11.89 9.91 -3.85
C LEU A 1028 -10.63 10.58 -3.28
N VAL A 1029 -9.82 9.88 -2.48
CA VAL A 1029 -8.51 10.39 -2.01
C VAL A 1029 -7.58 10.61 -3.21
N LYS A 1030 -7.46 9.63 -4.11
CA LYS A 1030 -6.66 9.75 -5.33
C LYS A 1030 -7.13 10.91 -6.21
N LEU A 1031 -8.43 11.00 -6.46
CA LEU A 1031 -9.06 12.11 -7.16
C LEU A 1031 -8.70 13.46 -6.53
N SER A 1032 -8.80 13.56 -5.20
CA SER A 1032 -8.47 14.78 -4.46
C SER A 1032 -6.98 15.18 -4.57
N LYS A 1033 -6.08 14.28 -4.99
CA LYS A 1033 -4.65 14.54 -5.13
C LYS A 1033 -4.25 14.98 -6.56
N LEU A 1034 -5.20 15.11 -7.49
CA LEU A 1034 -4.90 15.60 -8.83
C LEU A 1034 -4.35 17.03 -8.76
N ALA A 1035 -3.09 17.19 -9.15
CA ALA A 1035 -2.40 18.47 -9.18
C ALA A 1035 -2.86 19.35 -10.34
N MET A 1036 -2.75 20.67 -10.15
CA MET A 1036 -2.84 21.65 -11.22
C MET A 1036 -1.79 21.38 -12.32
N PRO A 1037 -2.00 21.81 -13.58
CA PRO A 1037 -0.98 21.71 -14.61
C PRO A 1037 0.31 22.42 -14.17
N ALA A 1038 1.46 21.86 -14.55
CA ALA A 1038 2.76 22.45 -14.22
C ALA A 1038 2.84 23.93 -14.61
N GLY A 1039 3.36 24.76 -13.71
CA GLY A 1039 3.44 26.22 -13.89
C GLY A 1039 2.15 27.00 -13.58
N SER A 1040 1.09 26.34 -13.11
CA SER A 1040 -0.13 27.03 -12.65
C SER A 1040 0.14 27.86 -11.40
N LYS A 1041 -0.51 29.03 -11.31
CA LYS A 1041 -0.51 29.87 -10.11
C LYS A 1041 -1.73 29.54 -9.26
N GLY A 1042 -1.52 29.49 -7.95
CA GLY A 1042 -2.60 29.34 -6.98
C GLY A 1042 -2.51 30.38 -5.88
N GLU A 1043 -3.63 30.64 -5.22
CA GLU A 1043 -3.74 31.55 -4.08
C GLU A 1043 -4.61 30.97 -2.97
N ILE A 1044 -4.75 31.67 -1.85
CA ILE A 1044 -5.84 31.41 -0.89
C ILE A 1044 -6.85 32.53 -1.11
N ARG A 1045 -8.01 32.21 -1.68
CA ARG A 1045 -9.04 33.23 -1.95
C ARG A 1045 -9.73 33.63 -0.66
N ALA A 1046 -10.04 34.91 -0.47
CA ALA A 1046 -10.92 35.34 0.63
C ALA A 1046 -12.40 34.97 0.37
N LYS A 1047 -12.80 34.95 -0.91
CA LYS A 1047 -14.12 34.50 -1.37
C LYS A 1047 -13.95 33.43 -2.45
N CYS A 1048 -14.59 32.28 -2.30
CA CYS A 1048 -14.43 31.19 -3.25
C CYS A 1048 -14.95 31.49 -4.66
N SER A 1049 -15.78 32.52 -4.82
CA SER A 1049 -16.36 32.90 -6.10
C SER A 1049 -15.47 33.82 -6.96
N ALA A 1050 -14.38 34.37 -6.41
CA ALA A 1050 -13.59 35.39 -7.09
C ALA A 1050 -12.09 35.29 -6.76
N VAL A 1051 -11.25 35.54 -7.78
CA VAL A 1051 -9.79 35.72 -7.58
C VAL A 1051 -9.57 36.98 -6.73
N ASN A 1052 -8.55 36.99 -5.87
CA ASN A 1052 -8.24 38.17 -5.08
C ASN A 1052 -7.81 39.33 -6.01
N SER A 1053 -8.39 40.52 -5.84
CA SER A 1053 -8.00 41.72 -6.59
C SER A 1053 -6.68 42.28 -6.06
N TYR A 1054 -5.61 42.21 -6.86
CA TYR A 1054 -4.40 43.00 -6.61
C TYR A 1054 -4.70 44.45 -6.95
N HIS A 1055 -4.78 45.33 -5.94
CA HIS A 1055 -4.60 46.76 -6.21
C HIS A 1055 -3.18 46.92 -6.76
N HIS A 1056 -3.09 47.32 -8.03
CA HIS A 1056 -1.84 47.74 -8.66
C HIS A 1056 -1.21 48.91 -7.91
#